data_AF-A0AAV2INH8-F1
#
_entry.id   AF-A0AAV2INH8-F1
#
_cell.length_a   1.000
_cell.length_b   1.000
_cell.length_c   1.000
_cell.angle_alpha   90.00
_cell.angle_beta   90.00
_cell.angle_gamma   90.00
#
_symmetry.space_group_name_H-M   'P 1'
#
loop_
_entity.id
_entity.type
_entity.pdbx_description
1 polymer ?
#
loop_
_entity_poly.entity_id
_entity_poly.type
_entity_poly.pdbx_seq_one_letter_code
_entity_poly.pdbx_strand_id
1 'polypeptide(L)'
;EALRLCNISLERIFRNGLRTDPVMPLFKMRRFYDKIRRMAAGVLMWWTMVNVLTGGTKGEYDVCYDDVNKEYLACNPSMYDVMSDAIADIRVDPSTATCGTPPNFFRRLAPRGSVNETCNAASTTLRHPPNLMIDDNATSWWQSVNMLPGTEALNINITVSFNKTFRMNSDVIITFNSGRPNKMILEKSSDFGATWQPLQYYAKNCDDFQAQLVPGAEITADNPTAVICTNMYTETTPRAVAGRTVKLVNEDRFDLFLGPLKIEFAKFYEALELKLLDFLLFTDMRIRLIQPLTDGKTTYDMYYYAISDIQAVARCFCNLHAAVCNYTDTDIICDCEHNTMGKNCETCKPLYNERLWQKGSYLPYPKGQANPCIKCECNDHAESCTYNATYGRGICDVCLHNTRGYHCELCVLKYYPNVSLPLNDIDRCIECNCNLAGTVGESNTCAQDTGQCPCKQTTEHRMCDACKDGYFSFPTGNPQRVRLRSNLEVSCCFKKYFNVLCLSCSCNEISTVSGSFCKALGGQCQCKPGVSGRDCGICTPGYFNFTDSGCVRNCRTNYYGINNGTGCFNCECNGQGSTSLQCNDAGQCPCKDSVTGKKCDVCKEGYYGFGANGCSACNCSVSGSTSVSCNINTGECSCKNNVEGVKCSVCRSGFFNLAAYNPDGCQPCFCYNHSTNCSSASGFQSKLLQVTDSSGDFSLLFGDRHTSYGQILSLRLESESVLDLKGFRLLVLTGNGKNLFHDAPNGTFINSTRLLTYEVRLLEQNWMLDDGQQSYIPTAIDVIGILANLTKVTPNTWANGQPVRVTYLAMVSNEKAGTKGANQLTEVAFVEECTCSETTHTGGLSCQSCATGYKRENSSLTSPYSTCMACNCSRRGATDPPECNELSGVCLNCRNGTVGEHCERCAAHVGGGECDVCDNEFWGLLADGCRACNCSAPGSNSPVCNKTSGQCACASHVTGRTCDKCEENFQGLTSSGCVECDSCYSLLETAIVPLRQLETDINTNISALESKDMNSVLGPFMSRFKAAQENLNKLVEFLLSVEQSESVTRSQLKTFNQTLTSVEDRMATVRTNTSVEIEMVLSDSEGVLQTAQQLKNEVQNKTLSSYSKL
;
A
#
# COMPACT_ATOMS: atom_id res chain seq x y z
N GLU A 1 -5.91 -64.75 27.67
CA GLU A 1 -6.91 -65.76 28.11
C GLU A 1 -8.35 -65.49 27.67
N ALA A 2 -8.82 -64.25 27.56
CA ALA A 2 -10.18 -63.96 27.09
C ALA A 2 -10.47 -64.33 25.61
N LEU A 3 -9.44 -64.44 24.76
CA LEU A 3 -9.58 -64.88 23.36
C LEU A 3 -9.64 -66.41 23.18
N ARG A 4 -9.61 -67.19 24.27
CA ARG A 4 -9.75 -68.66 24.24
C ARG A 4 -11.18 -69.16 24.51
N LEU A 5 -12.16 -68.28 24.78
CA LEU A 5 -13.54 -68.67 25.15
C LEU A 5 -14.62 -68.40 24.09
N CYS A 6 -14.31 -67.77 22.94
CA CYS A 6 -15.33 -67.43 21.93
C CYS A 6 -15.00 -67.93 20.51
N ASN A 7 -14.51 -69.17 20.38
CA ASN A 7 -14.50 -69.86 19.10
C ASN A 7 -15.68 -70.85 19.01
N ILE A 8 -16.88 -70.36 18.66
CA ILE A 8 -17.99 -71.22 18.20
C ILE A 8 -18.71 -70.54 17.01
N SER A 9 -18.43 -71.07 15.81
CA SER A 9 -19.33 -71.24 14.65
C SER A 9 -19.76 -70.03 13.80
N LEU A 10 -18.82 -69.43 13.04
CA LEU A 10 -19.15 -68.61 11.84
C LEU A 10 -19.33 -69.44 10.55
N GLU A 11 -18.87 -70.70 10.50
CA GLU A 11 -19.03 -71.57 9.31
C GLU A 11 -20.46 -72.08 9.07
N ARG A 12 -21.37 -71.98 10.06
CA ARG A 12 -22.74 -72.53 9.93
C ARG A 12 -23.74 -71.56 9.28
N ILE A 13 -23.41 -70.26 9.20
CA ILE A 13 -24.31 -69.23 8.68
C ILE A 13 -24.18 -69.07 7.16
N PHE A 14 -22.98 -69.31 6.59
CA PHE A 14 -22.76 -69.15 5.15
C PHE A 14 -23.36 -70.26 4.26
N ARG A 15 -23.75 -71.43 4.82
CA ARG A 15 -24.32 -72.52 4.00
C ARG A 15 -25.85 -72.54 3.86
N ASN A 16 -26.61 -71.79 4.66
CA ASN A 16 -28.08 -71.88 4.65
C ASN A 16 -28.83 -70.61 4.17
N GLY A 17 -28.12 -69.59 3.66
CA GLY A 17 -28.74 -68.34 3.17
C GLY A 17 -29.23 -68.35 1.73
N LEU A 18 -28.98 -69.42 0.95
CA LEU A 18 -29.50 -69.59 -0.41
C LEU A 18 -30.87 -70.27 -0.36
N ARG A 19 -31.91 -69.53 0.04
CA ARG A 19 -33.32 -69.69 -0.36
C ARG A 19 -34.23 -68.92 0.59
N THR A 20 -34.85 -67.85 0.08
CA THR A 20 -36.28 -67.43 0.20
C THR A 20 -36.42 -65.90 0.12
N ASP A 21 -37.57 -65.49 -0.43
CA ASP A 21 -37.97 -64.18 -0.95
C ASP A 21 -37.82 -62.94 -0.04
N PRO A 22 -37.86 -61.72 -0.62
CA PRO A 22 -37.40 -60.48 0.00
C PRO A 22 -38.57 -59.61 0.49
N VAL A 23 -38.87 -59.61 1.80
CA VAL A 23 -39.56 -58.47 2.44
C VAL A 23 -39.06 -58.34 3.88
N MET A 24 -38.23 -57.34 4.17
CA MET A 24 -38.06 -56.79 5.53
C MET A 24 -38.10 -55.25 5.47
N PRO A 25 -38.89 -54.57 6.34
CA PRO A 25 -39.05 -53.12 6.27
C PRO A 25 -37.86 -52.35 6.88
N LEU A 26 -37.52 -51.22 6.24
CA LEU A 26 -36.42 -50.27 6.51
C LEU A 26 -36.30 -49.75 7.96
N PHE A 27 -37.31 -49.95 8.81
CA PHE A 27 -37.30 -49.52 10.21
C PHE A 27 -36.25 -50.25 11.10
N LYS A 28 -35.83 -51.48 10.74
CA LYS A 28 -34.82 -52.22 11.51
C LYS A 28 -33.37 -51.84 11.15
N MET A 29 -33.11 -51.27 9.97
CA MET A 29 -31.77 -50.81 9.59
C MET A 29 -31.34 -49.55 10.34
N ARG A 30 -32.25 -48.59 10.60
CA ARG A 30 -31.92 -47.34 11.32
C ARG A 30 -31.48 -47.59 12.78
N ARG A 31 -32.13 -48.52 13.49
CA ARG A 31 -31.70 -48.96 14.84
C ARG A 31 -30.43 -49.81 14.85
N PHE A 32 -30.09 -50.46 13.73
CA PHE A 32 -28.84 -51.22 13.58
C PHE A 32 -27.67 -50.26 13.29
N TYR A 33 -27.88 -49.25 12.45
CA TYR A 33 -26.89 -48.22 12.13
C TYR A 33 -26.56 -47.30 13.33
N ASP A 34 -27.56 -46.89 14.12
CA ASP A 34 -27.31 -46.11 15.35
C ASP A 34 -26.67 -46.93 16.48
N LYS A 35 -26.93 -48.24 16.56
CA LYS A 35 -26.21 -49.14 17.48
C LYS A 35 -24.77 -49.35 17.06
N ILE A 36 -24.50 -49.47 15.76
CA ILE A 36 -23.15 -49.54 15.20
C ILE A 36 -22.41 -48.21 15.40
N ARG A 37 -23.06 -47.05 15.25
CA ARG A 37 -22.46 -45.72 15.49
C ARG A 37 -22.06 -45.52 16.96
N ARG A 38 -22.86 -46.01 17.92
CA ARG A 38 -22.54 -45.93 19.35
C ARG A 38 -21.53 -47.00 19.81
N MET A 39 -21.49 -48.19 19.20
CA MET A 39 -20.44 -49.18 19.44
C MET A 39 -19.12 -48.80 18.75
N ALA A 40 -19.18 -48.16 17.58
CA ALA A 40 -18.02 -47.64 16.85
C ALA A 40 -17.35 -46.47 17.57
N ALA A 41 -18.10 -45.62 18.27
CA ALA A 41 -17.54 -44.55 19.11
C ALA A 41 -16.73 -45.11 20.31
N GLY A 42 -17.15 -46.23 20.90
CA GLY A 42 -16.41 -46.91 21.97
C GLY A 42 -15.19 -47.69 21.48
N VAL A 43 -15.23 -48.23 20.26
CA VAL A 43 -14.10 -48.92 19.63
C VAL A 43 -13.09 -47.93 19.06
N LEU A 44 -13.52 -46.76 18.54
CA LEU A 44 -12.63 -45.68 18.10
C LEU A 44 -11.77 -45.16 19.27
N MET A 45 -12.35 -44.99 20.46
CA MET A 45 -11.62 -44.53 21.65
C MET A 45 -10.55 -45.52 22.14
N TRP A 46 -10.76 -46.82 21.91
CA TRP A 46 -9.78 -47.87 22.22
C TRP A 46 -8.75 -48.02 21.09
N TRP A 47 -9.14 -47.80 19.84
CA TRP A 47 -8.26 -47.80 18.68
C TRP A 47 -7.34 -46.56 18.67
N THR A 48 -7.80 -45.40 19.15
CA THR A 48 -6.96 -44.22 19.37
C THR A 48 -5.95 -44.44 20.51
N MET A 49 -6.31 -45.14 21.59
CA MET A 49 -5.35 -45.52 22.64
C MET A 49 -4.28 -46.52 22.18
N VAL A 50 -4.60 -47.42 21.23
CA VAL A 50 -3.62 -48.38 20.68
C VAL A 50 -2.75 -47.74 19.60
N ASN A 51 -3.28 -46.82 18.78
CA ASN A 51 -2.48 -46.09 17.78
C ASN A 51 -1.49 -45.09 18.39
N VAL A 52 -1.74 -44.59 19.61
CA VAL A 52 -0.75 -43.82 20.39
C VAL A 52 0.45 -44.69 20.81
N LEU A 53 0.32 -46.02 20.80
CA LEU A 53 1.37 -46.97 21.20
C LEU A 53 2.08 -47.65 20.01
N THR A 54 1.56 -47.55 18.79
CA THR A 54 2.19 -48.09 17.58
C THR A 54 2.22 -47.02 16.50
N GLY A 55 3.26 -46.19 16.50
CA GLY A 55 3.44 -45.05 15.58
C GLY A 55 3.37 -45.44 14.09
N GLY A 56 2.16 -45.39 13.53
CA GLY A 56 1.87 -45.55 12.11
C GLY A 56 0.95 -44.42 11.65
N THR A 57 1.54 -43.37 11.09
CA THR A 57 0.84 -42.16 10.63
C THR A 57 0.03 -42.43 9.36
N LYS A 58 -1.30 -42.36 9.44
CA LYS A 58 -2.15 -41.97 8.30
C LYS A 58 -2.05 -40.44 8.18
N GLY A 59 -1.77 -39.91 6.99
CA GLY A 59 -1.69 -38.46 6.77
C GLY A 59 -3.09 -37.84 6.88
N GLU A 60 -3.37 -37.22 8.02
CA GLU A 60 -4.63 -36.52 8.31
C GLU A 60 -4.32 -35.02 8.34
N TYR A 61 -4.63 -34.33 7.23
CA TYR A 61 -4.39 -32.89 7.03
C TYR A 61 -5.46 -32.03 7.74
N ASP A 62 -6.09 -32.53 8.79
CA ASP A 62 -7.17 -31.84 9.50
C ASP A 62 -6.63 -30.94 10.63
N VAL A 63 -5.29 -30.87 10.78
CA VAL A 63 -4.60 -30.06 11.79
C VAL A 63 -3.55 -29.17 11.11
N CYS A 64 -3.59 -27.86 11.38
CA CYS A 64 -2.69 -26.87 10.76
C CYS A 64 -1.33 -26.71 11.46
N TYR A 65 -1.15 -27.30 12.63
CA TYR A 65 0.06 -27.15 13.42
C TYR A 65 0.37 -28.43 14.20
N ASP A 66 1.61 -28.90 14.09
CA ASP A 66 2.14 -30.01 14.88
C ASP A 66 2.72 -29.48 16.18
N ASP A 67 1.97 -29.59 17.28
CA ASP A 67 2.42 -29.13 18.61
C ASP A 67 3.68 -29.86 19.10
N VAL A 68 3.90 -31.11 18.68
CA VAL A 68 5.02 -31.94 19.12
C VAL A 68 6.31 -31.46 18.46
N ASN A 69 6.27 -31.22 17.15
CA ASN A 69 7.44 -30.80 16.38
C ASN A 69 7.55 -29.28 16.22
N LYS A 70 6.54 -28.52 16.63
CA LYS A 70 6.40 -27.06 16.43
C LYS A 70 6.51 -26.63 14.96
N GLU A 71 5.88 -27.40 14.08
CA GLU A 71 5.91 -27.19 12.62
C GLU A 71 4.51 -26.86 12.11
N TYR A 72 4.40 -25.90 11.17
CA TYR A 72 3.16 -25.69 10.42
C TYR A 72 2.95 -26.83 9.42
N LEU A 73 1.74 -27.36 9.36
CA LEU A 73 1.33 -28.43 8.45
C LEU A 73 0.29 -27.92 7.46
N ALA A 74 0.34 -28.36 6.21
CA ALA A 74 -0.75 -28.06 5.29
C ALA A 74 -2.06 -28.62 5.84
N CYS A 75 -3.14 -27.84 5.82
CA CYS A 75 -4.40 -28.25 6.44
C CYS A 75 -5.62 -27.87 5.61
N ASN A 76 -6.65 -28.72 5.63
CA ASN A 76 -7.86 -28.49 4.86
C ASN A 76 -9.09 -28.85 5.69
N PRO A 77 -10.26 -28.23 5.47
CA PRO A 77 -11.45 -28.62 6.20
C PRO A 77 -11.92 -30.04 5.89
N SER A 78 -12.57 -30.64 6.89
CA SER A 78 -13.24 -31.93 6.76
C SER A 78 -14.36 -31.86 5.70
N MET A 79 -14.64 -33.01 5.07
CA MET A 79 -15.71 -33.13 4.07
C MET A 79 -17.08 -33.25 4.74
N TYR A 80 -18.10 -32.64 4.13
CA TYR A 80 -19.50 -32.72 4.57
C TYR A 80 -20.44 -32.56 3.37
N ASP A 81 -21.73 -32.88 3.57
CA ASP A 81 -22.74 -32.62 2.56
C ASP A 81 -23.07 -31.13 2.53
N VAL A 82 -22.77 -30.46 1.41
CA VAL A 82 -22.99 -29.01 1.28
C VAL A 82 -24.41 -28.67 0.89
N MET A 83 -25.26 -29.68 0.64
CA MET A 83 -26.62 -29.49 0.18
C MET A 83 -27.62 -29.11 1.26
N SER A 84 -27.24 -29.00 2.54
CA SER A 84 -28.22 -28.63 3.58
C SER A 84 -28.82 -27.23 3.37
N ASP A 85 -30.06 -27.04 3.80
CA ASP A 85 -30.79 -25.76 3.75
C ASP A 85 -30.08 -24.60 4.48
N ALA A 86 -29.18 -24.92 5.42
CA ALA A 86 -28.35 -23.96 6.12
C ALA A 86 -27.18 -23.40 5.29
N ILE A 87 -26.83 -24.05 4.17
CA ILE A 87 -25.62 -23.76 3.37
C ILE A 87 -25.98 -23.43 1.92
N ALA A 88 -26.99 -24.07 1.36
CA ALA A 88 -27.35 -24.01 -0.05
C ALA A 88 -28.62 -23.19 -0.28
N ASP A 89 -28.55 -22.19 -1.18
CA ASP A 89 -29.72 -21.49 -1.70
C ASP A 89 -30.16 -22.14 -3.02
N ILE A 90 -31.44 -22.54 -3.11
CA ILE A 90 -31.98 -23.29 -4.25
C ILE A 90 -33.01 -22.48 -5.03
N ARG A 91 -32.76 -22.34 -6.33
CA ARG A 91 -33.61 -21.63 -7.27
C ARG A 91 -34.03 -22.53 -8.42
N VAL A 92 -35.30 -22.43 -8.81
CA VAL A 92 -35.85 -23.13 -9.97
C VAL A 92 -36.26 -22.10 -11.02
N ASP A 93 -35.73 -22.26 -12.24
CA ASP A 93 -36.02 -21.41 -13.39
C ASP A 93 -36.69 -22.23 -14.53
N PRO A 94 -37.80 -21.73 -15.10
CA PRO A 94 -38.54 -20.55 -14.67
C PRO A 94 -39.22 -20.80 -13.31
N SER A 95 -39.46 -19.74 -12.53
CA SER A 95 -40.10 -19.84 -11.20
C SER A 95 -41.51 -20.47 -11.25
N THR A 96 -42.17 -20.39 -12.40
CA THR A 96 -43.46 -21.04 -12.70
C THR A 96 -43.37 -22.55 -12.90
N ALA A 97 -42.17 -23.13 -12.90
CA ALA A 97 -41.97 -24.54 -13.17
C ALA A 97 -42.35 -25.45 -11.99
N THR A 98 -42.65 -24.91 -10.80
CA THR A 98 -43.10 -25.70 -9.63
C THR A 98 -44.62 -25.86 -9.64
N CYS A 99 -45.13 -27.05 -9.35
CA CYS A 99 -46.58 -27.31 -9.39
C CYS A 99 -47.36 -26.58 -8.28
N GLY A 100 -48.69 -26.49 -8.45
CA GLY A 100 -49.61 -26.03 -7.41
C GLY A 100 -50.11 -24.59 -7.53
N THR A 101 -49.72 -23.86 -8.58
CA THR A 101 -50.23 -22.51 -8.90
C THR A 101 -50.62 -22.39 -10.39
N PRO A 102 -51.92 -22.54 -10.76
CA PRO A 102 -53.03 -22.96 -9.90
C PRO A 102 -52.92 -24.43 -9.46
N PRO A 103 -53.69 -24.88 -8.46
CA PRO A 103 -53.72 -26.29 -8.06
C PRO A 103 -54.00 -27.22 -9.24
N ASN A 104 -53.19 -28.26 -9.40
CA ASN A 104 -53.24 -29.15 -10.56
C ASN A 104 -53.14 -30.62 -10.15
N PHE A 105 -53.79 -31.49 -10.93
CA PHE A 105 -53.73 -32.94 -10.73
C PHE A 105 -52.49 -33.52 -11.39
N PHE A 106 -51.93 -34.56 -10.78
CA PHE A 106 -50.88 -35.38 -11.37
C PHE A 106 -51.16 -36.86 -11.10
N ARG A 107 -50.63 -37.73 -11.95
CA ARG A 107 -50.74 -39.17 -11.78
C ARG A 107 -49.41 -39.78 -11.43
N ARG A 108 -49.35 -40.38 -10.24
CA ARG A 108 -48.20 -41.15 -9.79
C ARG A 108 -48.38 -42.62 -10.14
N LEU A 109 -47.33 -43.24 -10.67
CA LEU A 109 -47.32 -44.68 -10.98
C LEU A 109 -47.22 -45.50 -9.68
N ALA A 110 -48.14 -46.44 -9.49
CA ALA A 110 -48.16 -47.38 -8.38
C ALA A 110 -48.09 -48.84 -8.89
N PRO A 111 -47.65 -49.82 -8.07
CA PRO A 111 -47.47 -51.22 -8.50
C PRO A 111 -48.72 -51.90 -9.10
N ARG A 112 -49.93 -51.36 -8.86
CA ARG A 112 -51.22 -51.89 -9.38
C ARG A 112 -52.09 -50.78 -10.01
N GLY A 113 -51.51 -49.83 -10.73
CA GLY A 113 -52.26 -48.79 -11.45
C GLY A 113 -51.61 -47.40 -11.35
N SER A 114 -52.39 -46.35 -11.60
CA SER A 114 -51.98 -44.96 -11.34
C SER A 114 -52.82 -44.38 -10.21
N VAL A 115 -52.20 -43.65 -9.29
CA VAL A 115 -52.88 -42.91 -8.24
C VAL A 115 -52.96 -41.44 -8.67
N ASN A 116 -54.17 -40.88 -8.64
CA ASN A 116 -54.39 -39.46 -8.89
C ASN A 116 -54.14 -38.69 -7.60
N GLU A 117 -53.24 -37.72 -7.64
CA GLU A 117 -52.91 -36.84 -6.52
C GLU A 117 -53.04 -35.38 -6.97
N THR A 118 -53.10 -34.45 -6.01
CA THR A 118 -53.26 -33.02 -6.28
C THR A 118 -52.06 -32.28 -5.72
N CYS A 119 -51.46 -31.41 -6.53
CA CYS A 119 -50.46 -30.46 -6.08
C CYS A 119 -51.14 -29.11 -5.83
N ASN A 120 -50.94 -28.53 -4.64
CA ASN A 120 -51.50 -27.25 -4.26
C ASN A 120 -50.49 -26.47 -3.42
N ALA A 121 -49.96 -25.37 -3.97
CA ALA A 121 -48.92 -24.56 -3.33
C ALA A 121 -49.42 -23.87 -2.04
N ALA A 122 -50.73 -23.63 -1.92
CA ALA A 122 -51.35 -23.03 -0.73
C ALA A 122 -51.58 -24.04 0.41
N SER A 123 -51.45 -25.34 0.15
CA SER A 123 -51.62 -26.39 1.16
C SER A 123 -50.30 -26.72 1.84
N THR A 124 -50.30 -26.93 3.16
CA THR A 124 -49.09 -27.33 3.89
C THR A 124 -48.68 -28.79 3.64
N THR A 125 -49.60 -29.65 3.19
CA THR A 125 -49.37 -31.09 2.98
C THR A 125 -49.32 -31.52 1.52
N LEU A 126 -49.80 -30.66 0.60
CA LEU A 126 -49.88 -30.94 -0.84
C LEU A 126 -48.99 -30.01 -1.68
N ARG A 127 -48.13 -29.22 -1.02
CA ARG A 127 -47.14 -28.37 -1.68
C ARG A 127 -45.83 -29.12 -1.87
N HIS A 128 -45.16 -28.86 -2.98
CA HIS A 128 -43.87 -29.48 -3.33
C HIS A 128 -42.81 -28.42 -3.71
N PRO A 129 -42.47 -27.48 -2.81
CA PRO A 129 -41.55 -26.39 -3.09
C PRO A 129 -40.09 -26.85 -3.25
N PRO A 130 -39.22 -26.03 -3.88
CA PRO A 130 -37.82 -26.40 -4.19
C PRO A 130 -36.97 -26.78 -2.98
N ASN A 131 -37.18 -26.17 -1.81
CA ASN A 131 -36.41 -26.46 -0.60
C ASN A 131 -36.57 -27.91 -0.10
N LEU A 132 -37.61 -28.64 -0.56
CA LEU A 132 -37.77 -30.06 -0.25
C LEU A 132 -36.80 -30.97 -1.01
N MET A 133 -35.92 -30.42 -1.86
CA MET A 133 -34.82 -31.18 -2.46
C MET A 133 -33.64 -31.35 -1.50
N ILE A 134 -33.64 -30.64 -0.35
CA ILE A 134 -32.50 -30.50 0.55
C ILE A 134 -32.89 -30.51 2.05
N ASP A 135 -34.08 -31.01 2.38
CA ASP A 135 -34.70 -30.91 3.72
C ASP A 135 -34.39 -32.09 4.67
N ASP A 136 -33.38 -32.91 4.35
CA ASP A 136 -33.02 -34.16 5.04
C ASP A 136 -34.15 -35.21 5.16
N ASN A 137 -35.30 -35.02 4.48
CA ASN A 137 -36.45 -35.90 4.56
C ASN A 137 -36.75 -36.61 3.24
N ALA A 138 -36.32 -37.87 3.17
CA ALA A 138 -36.49 -38.73 1.99
C ALA A 138 -37.94 -39.03 1.55
N THR A 139 -38.95 -38.51 2.26
CA THR A 139 -40.38 -38.68 1.91
C THR A 139 -41.03 -37.42 1.36
N SER A 140 -40.40 -36.25 1.50
CA SER A 140 -40.76 -35.02 0.81
C SER A 140 -40.05 -34.94 -0.54
N TRP A 141 -40.58 -34.09 -1.42
CA TRP A 141 -39.98 -33.85 -2.73
C TRP A 141 -40.44 -32.51 -3.29
N TRP A 142 -39.57 -31.88 -4.09
CA TRP A 142 -39.98 -30.84 -5.04
C TRP A 142 -40.60 -31.48 -6.27
N GLN A 143 -41.61 -30.83 -6.86
CA GLN A 143 -42.29 -31.32 -8.06
C GLN A 143 -42.51 -30.21 -9.08
N SER A 144 -42.20 -30.53 -10.34
CA SER A 144 -42.46 -29.64 -11.46
C SER A 144 -43.92 -29.61 -11.88
N VAL A 145 -44.28 -28.62 -12.70
CA VAL A 145 -45.49 -28.67 -13.53
C VAL A 145 -45.48 -29.90 -14.43
N ASN A 146 -46.69 -30.34 -14.83
CA ASN A 146 -46.83 -31.42 -15.81
C ASN A 146 -46.41 -30.91 -17.20
N MET A 147 -45.87 -31.81 -18.01
CA MET A 147 -45.60 -31.57 -19.42
C MET A 147 -46.89 -31.23 -20.15
N LEU A 148 -46.83 -30.34 -21.15
CA LEU A 148 -48.02 -29.95 -21.90
C LEU A 148 -48.25 -30.85 -23.12
N PRO A 149 -49.51 -31.07 -23.53
CA PRO A 149 -49.81 -31.79 -24.75
C PRO A 149 -49.13 -31.21 -25.99
N GLY A 150 -48.54 -32.07 -26.83
CA GLY A 150 -47.84 -31.65 -28.06
C GLY A 150 -46.45 -31.04 -27.87
N THR A 151 -45.91 -31.04 -26.64
CA THR A 151 -44.51 -30.66 -26.38
C THR A 151 -43.60 -31.89 -26.39
N GLU A 152 -42.31 -31.74 -26.70
CA GLU A 152 -41.32 -32.83 -26.68
C GLU A 152 -40.29 -32.68 -25.54
N ALA A 153 -40.27 -31.53 -24.85
CA ALA A 153 -39.32 -31.19 -23.79
C ALA A 153 -40.00 -30.40 -22.67
N LEU A 154 -39.50 -30.57 -21.44
CA LEU A 154 -39.87 -29.78 -20.27
C LEU A 154 -38.57 -29.21 -19.69
N ASN A 155 -38.18 -28.04 -20.17
CA ASN A 155 -36.89 -27.43 -19.80
C ASN A 155 -36.99 -26.72 -18.45
N ILE A 156 -36.26 -27.23 -17.45
CA ILE A 156 -36.20 -26.65 -16.10
C ILE A 156 -34.75 -26.62 -15.65
N ASN A 157 -34.31 -25.47 -15.15
CA ASN A 157 -33.00 -25.31 -14.54
C ASN A 157 -33.17 -25.24 -13.03
N ILE A 158 -32.43 -26.06 -12.30
CA ILE A 158 -32.35 -26.02 -10.84
C ILE A 158 -30.94 -25.55 -10.51
N THR A 159 -30.83 -24.35 -9.95
CA THR A 159 -29.56 -23.72 -9.57
C THR A 159 -29.41 -23.80 -8.05
N VAL A 160 -28.25 -24.24 -7.59
CA VAL A 160 -27.87 -24.32 -6.18
C VAL A 160 -26.64 -23.45 -5.96
N SER A 161 -26.76 -22.43 -5.12
CA SER A 161 -25.73 -21.44 -4.84
C SER A 161 -25.24 -21.54 -3.40
N PHE A 162 -23.92 -21.54 -3.18
CA PHE A 162 -23.33 -21.80 -1.85
C PHE A 162 -22.65 -20.57 -1.22
N ASN A 163 -22.63 -19.42 -1.91
CA ASN A 163 -21.93 -18.19 -1.52
C ASN A 163 -20.49 -18.41 -1.00
N LYS A 164 -19.83 -19.48 -1.45
CA LYS A 164 -18.48 -19.88 -1.05
C LYS A 164 -17.93 -20.88 -2.05
N THR A 165 -16.61 -20.86 -2.22
CA THR A 165 -15.92 -21.85 -3.05
C THR A 165 -15.75 -23.16 -2.27
N PHE A 166 -16.21 -24.24 -2.89
CA PHE A 166 -16.11 -25.61 -2.42
C PHE A 166 -15.30 -26.45 -3.39
N ARG A 167 -14.77 -27.56 -2.87
CA ARG A 167 -14.07 -28.57 -3.65
C ARG A 167 -14.84 -29.88 -3.54
N MET A 168 -15.28 -30.39 -4.68
CA MET A 168 -16.04 -31.63 -4.75
C MET A 168 -15.13 -32.82 -4.42
N ASN A 169 -15.56 -33.69 -3.50
CA ASN A 169 -14.76 -34.82 -3.01
C ASN A 169 -15.41 -36.18 -3.28
N SER A 170 -16.70 -36.22 -3.57
CA SER A 170 -17.43 -37.44 -3.88
C SER A 170 -18.44 -37.19 -5.01
N ASP A 171 -19.27 -38.19 -5.29
CA ASP A 171 -20.34 -38.14 -6.27
C ASP A 171 -21.41 -37.10 -5.91
N VAL A 172 -22.00 -36.50 -6.93
CA VAL A 172 -23.28 -35.76 -6.80
C VAL A 172 -24.41 -36.75 -7.03
N ILE A 173 -25.28 -36.93 -6.04
CA ILE A 173 -26.37 -37.91 -6.09
C ILE A 173 -27.70 -37.15 -6.11
N ILE A 174 -28.49 -37.39 -7.15
CA ILE A 174 -29.83 -36.81 -7.30
C ILE A 174 -30.85 -37.95 -7.22
N THR A 175 -31.74 -37.88 -6.24
CA THR A 175 -32.78 -38.89 -6.02
C THR A 175 -34.11 -38.38 -6.55
N PHE A 176 -34.66 -39.07 -7.54
CA PHE A 176 -35.95 -38.73 -8.13
C PHE A 176 -37.09 -39.48 -7.42
N ASN A 177 -38.17 -38.77 -7.11
CA ASN A 177 -39.45 -39.37 -6.77
C ASN A 177 -40.28 -39.70 -8.03
N SER A 178 -40.05 -38.97 -9.13
CA SER A 178 -40.53 -39.32 -10.48
C SER A 178 -39.66 -40.42 -11.12
N GLY A 179 -39.90 -40.74 -12.39
CA GLY A 179 -38.89 -41.42 -13.21
C GLY A 179 -37.65 -40.55 -13.44
N ARG A 180 -36.51 -41.19 -13.70
CA ARG A 180 -35.27 -40.50 -14.08
C ARG A 180 -35.43 -39.81 -15.45
N PRO A 181 -34.85 -38.62 -15.68
CA PRO A 181 -34.97 -37.92 -16.95
C PRO A 181 -34.45 -38.74 -18.14
N ASN A 182 -35.05 -38.53 -19.32
CA ASN A 182 -34.53 -39.05 -20.59
C ASN A 182 -33.33 -38.23 -21.08
N LYS A 183 -33.29 -36.93 -20.74
CA LYS A 183 -32.20 -36.00 -21.10
C LYS A 183 -32.01 -34.96 -19.99
N MET A 184 -30.79 -34.85 -19.46
CA MET A 184 -30.40 -33.83 -18.47
C MET A 184 -28.90 -33.51 -18.53
N ILE A 185 -28.52 -32.35 -17.99
CA ILE A 185 -27.13 -31.89 -17.89
C ILE A 185 -26.85 -31.48 -16.44
N LEU A 186 -25.70 -31.87 -15.90
CA LEU A 186 -25.17 -31.32 -14.66
C LEU A 186 -24.03 -30.35 -15.00
N GLU A 187 -24.10 -29.13 -14.48
CA GLU A 187 -23.16 -28.05 -14.71
C GLU A 187 -22.69 -27.46 -13.36
N LYS A 188 -21.54 -26.80 -13.37
CA LYS A 188 -21.00 -26.04 -12.24
C LYS A 188 -20.61 -24.63 -12.68
N SER A 189 -20.56 -23.72 -11.72
CA SER A 189 -19.88 -22.43 -11.83
C SER A 189 -18.72 -22.39 -10.83
N SER A 190 -17.67 -21.65 -11.17
CA SER A 190 -16.54 -21.34 -10.27
C SER A 190 -16.40 -19.84 -10.00
N ASP A 191 -17.38 -19.04 -10.45
CA ASP A 191 -17.39 -17.58 -10.46
C ASP A 191 -18.75 -17.01 -10.02
N PHE A 192 -19.37 -17.66 -9.04
CA PHE A 192 -20.62 -17.23 -8.40
C PHE A 192 -21.81 -17.12 -9.37
N GLY A 193 -21.91 -18.05 -10.31
CA GLY A 193 -23.01 -18.19 -11.27
C GLY A 193 -22.86 -17.36 -12.56
N ALA A 194 -21.74 -16.63 -12.73
CA ALA A 194 -21.51 -15.80 -13.91
C ALA A 194 -21.26 -16.64 -15.18
N THR A 195 -20.47 -17.71 -15.07
CA THR A 195 -20.23 -18.68 -16.15
C THR A 195 -20.53 -20.11 -15.70
N TRP A 196 -20.83 -20.97 -16.67
CA TRP A 196 -21.28 -22.34 -16.43
C TRP A 196 -20.50 -23.32 -17.29
N GLN A 197 -19.95 -24.34 -16.66
CA GLN A 197 -19.21 -25.42 -17.29
C GLN A 197 -19.93 -26.77 -17.05
N PRO A 198 -20.12 -27.61 -18.08
CA PRO A 198 -20.72 -28.92 -17.89
C PRO A 198 -19.78 -29.85 -17.10
N LEU A 199 -20.34 -30.57 -16.14
CA LEU A 199 -19.69 -31.67 -15.42
C LEU A 199 -19.97 -33.01 -16.10
N GLN A 200 -21.21 -33.22 -16.54
CA GLN A 200 -21.65 -34.49 -17.10
C GLN A 200 -22.97 -34.33 -17.89
N TYR A 201 -23.07 -35.06 -19.00
CA TYR A 201 -24.30 -35.19 -19.77
C TYR A 201 -24.97 -36.55 -19.50
N TYR A 202 -26.30 -36.56 -19.49
CA TYR A 202 -27.10 -37.77 -19.35
C TYR A 202 -28.18 -37.79 -20.43
N ALA A 203 -28.17 -38.81 -21.27
CA ALA A 203 -29.17 -38.98 -22.32
C ALA A 203 -29.41 -40.45 -22.62
N LYS A 204 -30.64 -40.79 -23.02
CA LYS A 204 -30.96 -42.13 -23.52
C LYS A 204 -30.14 -42.46 -24.78
N ASN A 205 -29.98 -41.47 -25.66
CA ASN A 205 -29.07 -41.50 -26.79
C ASN A 205 -28.03 -40.38 -26.66
N CYS A 206 -26.76 -40.72 -26.47
CA CYS A 206 -25.70 -39.72 -26.31
C CYS A 206 -25.35 -38.98 -27.61
N ASP A 207 -25.77 -39.50 -28.77
CA ASP A 207 -25.63 -38.79 -30.05
C ASP A 207 -26.40 -37.45 -30.03
N ASP A 208 -27.44 -37.34 -29.19
CA ASP A 208 -28.21 -36.12 -28.99
C ASP A 208 -27.39 -34.97 -28.36
N PHE A 209 -26.18 -35.26 -27.86
CA PHE A 209 -25.21 -34.31 -27.34
C PHE A 209 -23.89 -34.27 -28.14
N GLN A 210 -23.81 -34.94 -29.29
CA GLN A 210 -22.55 -35.11 -30.01
C GLN A 210 -21.95 -33.80 -30.54
N ALA A 211 -22.78 -32.78 -30.77
CA ALA A 211 -22.32 -31.43 -31.12
C ALA A 211 -21.67 -30.68 -29.94
N GLN A 212 -21.92 -31.11 -28.70
CA GLN A 212 -21.40 -30.50 -27.47
C GLN A 212 -20.29 -31.32 -26.80
N LEU A 213 -20.10 -32.57 -27.22
CA LEU A 213 -19.06 -33.47 -26.72
C LEU A 213 -17.83 -33.43 -27.62
N VAL A 214 -16.64 -33.54 -27.02
CA VAL A 214 -15.42 -33.78 -27.78
C VAL A 214 -15.48 -35.22 -28.32
N PRO A 215 -15.31 -35.45 -29.64
CA PRO A 215 -15.34 -36.79 -30.21
C PRO A 215 -14.31 -37.71 -29.55
N GLY A 216 -14.75 -38.85 -29.01
CA GLY A 216 -13.87 -39.80 -28.31
C GLY A 216 -13.49 -39.39 -26.88
N ALA A 217 -14.22 -38.45 -26.26
CA ALA A 217 -13.99 -38.08 -24.87
C ALA A 217 -14.27 -39.27 -23.92
N GLU A 218 -13.22 -39.76 -23.28
CA GLU A 218 -13.27 -40.74 -22.20
C GLU A 218 -12.51 -40.22 -20.99
N ILE A 219 -12.98 -40.56 -19.79
CA ILE A 219 -12.29 -40.22 -18.55
C ILE A 219 -11.10 -41.18 -18.41
N THR A 220 -9.88 -40.64 -18.47
CA THR A 220 -8.63 -41.39 -18.34
C THR A 220 -7.68 -40.71 -17.36
N ALA A 221 -6.60 -41.38 -16.95
CA ALA A 221 -5.57 -40.77 -16.10
C ALA A 221 -4.89 -39.54 -16.75
N ASP A 222 -4.85 -39.49 -18.09
CA ASP A 222 -4.28 -38.37 -18.85
C ASP A 222 -5.27 -37.23 -19.07
N ASN A 223 -6.58 -37.54 -19.13
CA ASN A 223 -7.67 -36.57 -19.27
C ASN A 223 -8.75 -36.75 -18.19
N PRO A 224 -8.41 -36.52 -16.90
CA PRO A 224 -9.32 -36.77 -15.78
C PRO A 224 -10.44 -35.74 -15.67
N THR A 225 -10.40 -34.66 -16.47
CA THR A 225 -11.39 -33.57 -16.54
C THR A 225 -12.33 -33.70 -17.74
N ALA A 226 -12.23 -34.79 -18.51
CA ALA A 226 -13.11 -35.06 -19.64
C ALA A 226 -14.59 -35.01 -19.23
N VAL A 227 -15.41 -34.32 -20.02
CA VAL A 227 -16.86 -34.26 -19.84
C VAL A 227 -17.50 -35.23 -20.82
N ILE A 228 -18.19 -36.25 -20.29
CA ILE A 228 -18.72 -37.36 -21.08
C ILE A 228 -20.26 -37.36 -21.05
N CYS A 229 -20.86 -38.22 -21.88
CA CYS A 229 -22.28 -38.55 -21.80
C CYS A 229 -22.47 -40.02 -21.41
N THR A 230 -23.46 -40.29 -20.55
CA THR A 230 -23.81 -41.66 -20.16
C THR A 230 -25.31 -41.91 -20.28
N ASN A 231 -25.66 -43.13 -20.71
CA ASN A 231 -27.03 -43.63 -20.73
C ASN A 231 -27.37 -44.52 -19.53
N MET A 232 -26.38 -44.85 -18.67
CA MET A 232 -26.54 -45.78 -17.53
C MET A 232 -27.61 -45.35 -16.53
N TYR A 233 -27.83 -44.03 -16.40
CA TYR A 233 -28.79 -43.45 -15.46
C TYR A 233 -30.10 -43.01 -16.11
N THR A 234 -30.34 -43.41 -17.37
CA THR A 234 -31.61 -43.15 -18.07
C THR A 234 -32.53 -44.36 -17.98
N GLU A 235 -33.84 -44.12 -17.84
CA GLU A 235 -34.80 -45.19 -17.58
C GLU A 235 -35.15 -45.95 -18.88
N THR A 236 -35.02 -47.28 -18.87
CA THR A 236 -35.26 -48.13 -20.06
C THR A 236 -36.65 -48.76 -20.08
N THR A 237 -37.38 -48.79 -18.94
CA THR A 237 -38.72 -49.39 -18.86
C THR A 237 -39.76 -48.51 -18.15
N PRO A 238 -41.00 -48.40 -18.66
CA PRO A 238 -42.09 -47.63 -18.02
C PRO A 238 -42.61 -48.18 -16.67
N ARG A 239 -42.02 -49.26 -16.13
CA ARG A 239 -42.44 -49.92 -14.87
C ARG A 239 -41.23 -50.05 -13.94
N ALA A 240 -40.86 -48.99 -13.26
CA ALA A 240 -39.71 -48.99 -12.35
C ALA A 240 -40.08 -49.48 -10.94
N VAL A 241 -39.46 -50.58 -10.50
CA VAL A 241 -39.28 -50.99 -9.10
C VAL A 241 -37.79 -51.31 -8.90
N ALA A 242 -36.96 -50.26 -8.73
CA ALA A 242 -35.62 -50.21 -8.08
C ALA A 242 -34.78 -49.03 -8.66
N GLY A 243 -34.04 -48.28 -7.82
CA GLY A 243 -32.92 -47.41 -8.25
C GLY A 243 -33.23 -46.05 -8.89
N ARG A 244 -34.02 -45.17 -8.23
CA ARG A 244 -34.37 -43.83 -8.76
C ARG A 244 -33.27 -42.76 -8.63
N THR A 245 -32.00 -43.14 -8.54
CA THR A 245 -30.88 -42.20 -8.35
C THR A 245 -30.12 -41.97 -9.66
N VAL A 246 -29.76 -40.72 -9.92
CA VAL A 246 -28.78 -40.33 -10.93
C VAL A 246 -27.52 -39.94 -10.18
N LYS A 247 -26.37 -40.50 -10.57
CA LYS A 247 -25.08 -40.19 -9.95
C LYS A 247 -24.14 -39.53 -10.95
N LEU A 248 -23.45 -38.50 -10.51
CA LEU A 248 -22.18 -38.08 -11.12
C LEU A 248 -21.09 -38.97 -10.54
N VAL A 249 -20.44 -39.79 -11.37
CA VAL A 249 -19.41 -40.71 -10.91
C VAL A 249 -18.07 -39.97 -10.82
N ASN A 250 -17.80 -39.37 -9.67
CA ASN A 250 -16.51 -38.81 -9.33
C ASN A 250 -15.57 -39.87 -8.75
N GLU A 251 -16.10 -40.92 -8.10
CA GLU A 251 -15.29 -42.06 -7.62
C GLU A 251 -14.42 -42.67 -8.74
N ASP A 252 -14.98 -42.86 -9.95
CA ASP A 252 -14.23 -43.33 -11.13
C ASP A 252 -13.03 -42.41 -11.49
N ARG A 253 -13.17 -41.09 -11.30
CA ARG A 253 -12.10 -40.10 -11.57
C ARG A 253 -10.95 -40.22 -10.57
N PHE A 254 -11.25 -40.54 -9.31
CA PHE A 254 -10.24 -40.76 -8.26
C PHE A 254 -9.64 -42.18 -8.33
N ASP A 255 -10.45 -43.18 -8.67
CA ASP A 255 -10.04 -44.59 -8.83
C ASP A 255 -9.06 -44.78 -10.01
N LEU A 256 -9.18 -43.96 -11.06
CA LEU A 256 -8.22 -43.89 -12.18
C LEU A 256 -6.78 -43.62 -11.73
N PHE A 257 -6.59 -42.91 -10.61
CA PHE A 257 -5.28 -42.63 -10.05
C PHE A 257 -4.86 -43.63 -8.96
N LEU A 258 -5.82 -44.32 -8.33
CA LEU A 258 -5.53 -45.30 -7.28
C LEU A 258 -5.14 -46.66 -7.86
N GLY A 259 -5.78 -47.10 -8.95
CA GLY A 259 -5.50 -48.36 -9.65
C GLY A 259 -5.41 -49.60 -8.73
N PRO A 260 -5.09 -50.79 -9.27
CA PRO A 260 -4.80 -51.94 -8.41
C PRO A 260 -3.38 -51.80 -7.83
N LEU A 261 -3.25 -51.09 -6.70
CA LEU A 261 -2.11 -51.15 -5.76
C LEU A 261 -0.70 -51.05 -6.39
N LYS A 262 -0.42 -50.05 -7.26
CA LYS A 262 0.92 -49.87 -7.86
C LYS A 262 1.43 -48.44 -8.08
N ILE A 263 0.80 -47.40 -7.52
CA ILE A 263 1.35 -46.03 -7.61
C ILE A 263 1.86 -45.60 -6.23
N GLU A 264 3.10 -45.07 -6.19
CA GLU A 264 3.62 -44.38 -5.00
C GLU A 264 2.68 -43.22 -4.66
N PHE A 265 2.14 -43.17 -3.43
CA PHE A 265 1.19 -42.14 -2.99
C PHE A 265 1.62 -40.70 -3.33
N ALA A 266 2.93 -40.40 -3.35
CA ALA A 266 3.46 -39.11 -3.78
C ALA A 266 3.10 -38.76 -5.24
N LYS A 267 3.24 -39.71 -6.17
CA LYS A 267 2.89 -39.53 -7.60
C LYS A 267 1.38 -39.34 -7.79
N PHE A 268 0.56 -39.95 -6.94
CA PHE A 268 -0.88 -39.74 -6.92
C PHE A 268 -1.23 -38.28 -6.58
N TYR A 269 -0.68 -37.73 -5.49
CA TYR A 269 -0.95 -36.36 -5.07
C TYR A 269 -0.41 -35.31 -6.07
N GLU A 270 0.76 -35.56 -6.67
CA GLU A 270 1.30 -34.73 -7.76
C GLU A 270 0.36 -34.66 -8.97
N ALA A 271 -0.12 -35.82 -9.45
CA ALA A 271 -1.02 -35.88 -10.59
C ALA A 271 -2.40 -35.26 -10.29
N LEU A 272 -2.89 -35.45 -9.06
CA LEU A 272 -4.17 -34.92 -8.60
C LEU A 272 -4.15 -33.38 -8.54
N GLU A 273 -3.09 -32.80 -7.94
CA GLU A 273 -2.93 -31.35 -7.78
C GLU A 273 -2.76 -30.61 -9.11
N LEU A 274 -2.08 -31.22 -10.08
CA LEU A 274 -1.83 -30.60 -11.39
C LEU A 274 -2.98 -30.71 -12.40
N LYS A 275 -3.90 -31.68 -12.25
CA LYS A 275 -4.86 -32.02 -13.34
C LYS A 275 -6.34 -32.05 -12.96
N LEU A 276 -6.72 -32.49 -11.76
CA LEU A 276 -8.13 -32.76 -11.41
C LEU A 276 -8.68 -31.80 -10.35
N LEU A 277 -7.84 -31.43 -9.39
CA LEU A 277 -8.22 -30.71 -8.21
C LEU A 277 -8.91 -29.35 -8.50
N ASP A 278 -8.39 -28.57 -9.44
CA ASP A 278 -8.97 -27.26 -9.77
C ASP A 278 -10.24 -27.37 -10.63
N PHE A 279 -10.37 -28.44 -11.43
CA PHE A 279 -11.60 -28.74 -12.15
C PHE A 279 -12.76 -29.02 -11.18
N LEU A 280 -12.50 -29.63 -10.02
CA LEU A 280 -13.53 -29.94 -9.02
C LEU A 280 -13.90 -28.76 -8.11
N LEU A 281 -13.34 -27.57 -8.34
CA LEU A 281 -13.77 -26.36 -7.65
C LEU A 281 -15.11 -25.86 -8.22
N PHE A 282 -16.01 -25.48 -7.32
CA PHE A 282 -17.30 -24.90 -7.66
C PHE A 282 -17.78 -23.90 -6.59
N THR A 283 -18.57 -22.91 -7.01
CA THR A 283 -19.31 -21.97 -6.15
C THR A 283 -20.82 -22.21 -6.25
N ASP A 284 -21.26 -22.77 -7.38
CA ASP A 284 -22.67 -23.04 -7.69
C ASP A 284 -22.76 -24.30 -8.56
N MET A 285 -23.93 -24.94 -8.51
CA MET A 285 -24.27 -26.06 -9.37
C MET A 285 -25.60 -25.82 -10.07
N ARG A 286 -25.74 -26.36 -11.29
CA ARG A 286 -26.96 -26.25 -12.06
C ARG A 286 -27.33 -27.58 -12.70
N ILE A 287 -28.55 -28.02 -12.43
CA ILE A 287 -29.16 -29.22 -13.01
C ILE A 287 -30.14 -28.75 -14.08
N ARG A 288 -29.84 -29.04 -15.34
CA ARG A 288 -30.72 -28.72 -16.46
C ARG A 288 -31.50 -29.96 -16.86
N LEU A 289 -32.77 -29.98 -16.50
CA LEU A 289 -33.73 -31.01 -16.88
C LEU A 289 -34.31 -30.64 -18.25
N ILE A 290 -34.22 -31.54 -19.24
CA ILE A 290 -34.60 -31.24 -20.62
C ILE A 290 -35.80 -32.09 -21.06
N GLN A 291 -35.72 -33.40 -20.86
CA GLN A 291 -36.79 -34.31 -21.28
C GLN A 291 -37.17 -35.30 -20.15
N PRO A 292 -38.43 -35.33 -19.70
CA PRO A 292 -38.88 -36.26 -18.69
C PRO A 292 -39.04 -37.66 -19.29
N LEU A 293 -39.23 -38.65 -18.42
CA LEU A 293 -39.54 -40.00 -18.87
C LEU A 293 -40.96 -40.04 -19.47
N THR A 294 -41.07 -40.52 -20.71
CA THR A 294 -42.36 -40.67 -21.41
C THR A 294 -42.52 -42.09 -21.93
N ASP A 295 -43.74 -42.65 -21.89
CA ASP A 295 -44.08 -43.92 -22.54
C ASP A 295 -44.64 -43.75 -23.97
N GLY A 296 -44.53 -42.53 -24.53
CA GLY A 296 -44.96 -42.19 -25.88
C GLY A 296 -46.48 -42.06 -26.05
N LYS A 297 -47.25 -42.00 -24.95
CA LYS A 297 -48.71 -41.86 -24.97
C LYS A 297 -49.15 -40.41 -24.68
N THR A 298 -50.45 -40.15 -24.82
CA THR A 298 -51.07 -38.81 -24.62
C THR A 298 -51.45 -38.50 -23.16
N THR A 299 -50.90 -39.23 -22.18
CA THR A 299 -51.17 -39.03 -20.74
C THR A 299 -50.13 -38.11 -20.10
N TYR A 300 -50.22 -36.83 -20.43
CA TYR A 300 -49.28 -35.78 -20.03
C TYR A 300 -49.26 -35.47 -18.52
N ASP A 301 -50.32 -35.82 -17.80
CA ASP A 301 -50.43 -35.69 -16.34
C ASP A 301 -49.56 -36.69 -15.55
N MET A 302 -48.86 -37.60 -16.24
CA MET A 302 -47.84 -38.49 -15.69
C MET A 302 -46.41 -38.04 -15.97
N TYR A 303 -46.20 -37.01 -16.80
CA TYR A 303 -44.88 -36.57 -17.23
C TYR A 303 -44.51 -35.29 -16.50
N TYR A 304 -43.71 -35.42 -15.46
CA TYR A 304 -43.20 -34.35 -14.62
C TYR A 304 -41.89 -34.79 -13.97
N TYR A 305 -41.14 -33.84 -13.42
CA TYR A 305 -39.98 -34.12 -12.59
C TYR A 305 -40.35 -34.01 -11.12
N ALA A 306 -39.85 -34.92 -10.32
CA ALA A 306 -39.92 -34.81 -8.88
C ALA A 306 -38.60 -35.29 -8.26
N ILE A 307 -37.97 -34.43 -7.46
CA ILE A 307 -36.67 -34.69 -6.81
C ILE A 307 -36.90 -34.66 -5.30
N SER A 308 -36.54 -35.74 -4.63
CA SER A 308 -36.68 -35.88 -3.18
C SER A 308 -35.42 -35.49 -2.42
N ASP A 309 -34.26 -35.57 -3.06
CA ASP A 309 -32.99 -35.36 -2.36
C ASP A 309 -31.87 -35.07 -3.38
N ILE A 310 -31.02 -34.10 -3.06
CA ILE A 310 -29.77 -33.80 -3.76
C ILE A 310 -28.66 -33.84 -2.72
N GLN A 311 -27.66 -34.68 -2.93
CA GLN A 311 -26.49 -34.79 -2.05
C GLN A 311 -25.23 -34.43 -2.82
N ALA A 312 -24.37 -33.62 -2.19
CA ALA A 312 -23.06 -33.30 -2.72
C ALA A 312 -22.04 -33.20 -1.59
N VAL A 313 -21.16 -34.20 -1.48
CA VAL A 313 -20.10 -34.18 -0.48
C VAL A 313 -18.89 -33.40 -0.99
N ALA A 314 -18.60 -32.31 -0.30
CA ALA A 314 -17.53 -31.40 -0.64
C ALA A 314 -16.82 -30.89 0.62
N ARG A 315 -15.69 -30.20 0.44
CA ARG A 315 -15.02 -29.47 1.52
C ARG A 315 -14.89 -28.00 1.16
N CYS A 316 -14.92 -27.15 2.18
CA CYS A 316 -14.70 -25.72 2.04
C CYS A 316 -13.27 -25.47 1.50
N PHE A 317 -13.11 -24.62 0.49
CA PHE A 317 -11.81 -24.35 -0.11
C PHE A 317 -11.07 -23.23 0.61
N CYS A 318 -9.91 -23.53 1.22
CA CYS A 318 -9.14 -22.58 2.04
C CYS A 318 -7.64 -22.54 1.70
N ASN A 319 -7.27 -22.83 0.44
CA ASN A 319 -5.88 -22.84 -0.03
C ASN A 319 -4.89 -23.66 0.81
N LEU A 320 -5.37 -24.66 1.55
CA LEU A 320 -4.60 -25.46 2.50
C LEU A 320 -4.06 -24.70 3.73
N HIS A 321 -4.74 -23.62 4.13
CA HIS A 321 -4.43 -22.83 5.31
C HIS A 321 -5.54 -22.76 6.35
N ALA A 322 -6.51 -23.67 6.33
CA ALA A 322 -7.53 -23.73 7.38
C ALA A 322 -8.03 -25.17 7.56
N ALA A 323 -8.26 -25.57 8.82
CA ALA A 323 -8.88 -26.84 9.16
C ALA A 323 -10.41 -26.75 9.30
N VAL A 324 -10.97 -25.54 9.38
CA VAL A 324 -12.40 -25.31 9.62
C VAL A 324 -12.87 -24.08 8.83
N CYS A 325 -14.15 -24.04 8.47
CA CYS A 325 -14.83 -22.84 8.00
C CYS A 325 -15.87 -22.39 9.03
N ASN A 326 -15.87 -21.09 9.32
CA ASN A 326 -16.82 -20.45 10.20
C ASN A 326 -18.03 -19.97 9.41
N TYR A 327 -19.20 -20.11 10.04
CA TYR A 327 -20.50 -19.73 9.47
C TYR A 327 -20.98 -18.47 10.15
N THR A 328 -21.27 -17.44 9.37
CA THR A 328 -21.98 -16.23 9.81
C THR A 328 -23.36 -16.20 9.15
N ASP A 329 -24.26 -15.34 9.63
CA ASP A 329 -25.62 -15.25 9.07
C ASP A 329 -25.64 -14.85 7.57
N THR A 330 -24.54 -14.31 7.02
CA THR A 330 -24.44 -13.85 5.63
C THR A 330 -23.35 -14.53 4.80
N ASP A 331 -22.29 -15.07 5.43
CA ASP A 331 -21.10 -15.58 4.73
C ASP A 331 -20.48 -16.82 5.40
N ILE A 332 -19.89 -17.68 4.56
CA ILE A 332 -19.04 -18.80 4.97
C ILE A 332 -17.58 -18.41 4.71
N ILE A 333 -16.76 -18.38 5.75
CA ILE A 333 -15.38 -17.86 5.70
C ILE A 333 -14.43 -18.91 6.28
N CYS A 334 -13.26 -19.11 5.68
CA CYS A 334 -12.23 -19.98 6.25
C CYS A 334 -11.68 -19.41 7.56
N ASP A 335 -11.48 -20.28 8.56
CA ASP A 335 -10.76 -19.89 9.78
C ASP A 335 -9.25 -19.95 9.51
N CYS A 336 -8.73 -18.85 8.93
CA CYS A 336 -7.40 -18.85 8.32
C CYS A 336 -6.26 -18.92 9.35
N GLU A 337 -5.47 -19.97 9.20
CA GLU A 337 -4.22 -20.24 9.90
C GLU A 337 -3.02 -19.80 9.06
N HIS A 338 -1.80 -20.22 9.44
CA HIS A 338 -0.57 -19.98 8.67
C HIS A 338 -0.27 -18.49 8.42
N ASN A 339 -0.80 -17.64 9.29
CA ASN A 339 -0.75 -16.17 9.16
C ASN A 339 -1.33 -15.64 7.85
N THR A 340 -2.34 -16.32 7.33
CA THR A 340 -3.10 -15.91 6.15
C THR A 340 -4.42 -15.24 6.54
N MET A 341 -5.07 -14.58 5.58
CA MET A 341 -6.41 -14.01 5.72
C MET A 341 -7.14 -14.01 4.36
N GLY A 342 -8.43 -13.66 4.37
CA GLY A 342 -9.31 -13.66 3.20
C GLY A 342 -10.37 -14.75 3.28
N LYS A 343 -11.34 -14.75 2.34
CA LYS A 343 -12.48 -15.70 2.37
C LYS A 343 -12.02 -17.15 2.16
N ASN A 344 -10.91 -17.33 1.45
CA ASN A 344 -10.27 -18.59 1.11
C ASN A 344 -8.80 -18.66 1.58
N CYS A 345 -8.37 -17.77 2.49
CA CYS A 345 -6.97 -17.66 2.96
C CYS A 345 -5.95 -17.33 1.85
N GLU A 346 -6.35 -16.47 0.92
CA GLU A 346 -5.63 -16.11 -0.31
C GLU A 346 -4.63 -14.95 -0.18
N THR A 347 -4.51 -14.36 1.01
CA THR A 347 -3.56 -13.25 1.28
C THR A 347 -2.85 -13.42 2.61
N CYS A 348 -1.71 -12.75 2.81
CA CYS A 348 -1.00 -12.73 4.09
C CYS A 348 -1.59 -11.69 5.06
N LYS A 349 -1.47 -11.92 6.36
CA LYS A 349 -1.75 -10.90 7.39
C LYS A 349 -0.80 -9.68 7.21
N PRO A 350 -1.18 -8.46 7.64
CA PRO A 350 -0.49 -7.23 7.19
C PRO A 350 0.98 -7.14 7.62
N LEU A 351 1.36 -7.78 8.73
CA LEU A 351 2.75 -7.87 9.22
C LEU A 351 3.49 -9.14 8.78
N TYR A 352 2.91 -9.97 7.90
CA TYR A 352 3.43 -11.28 7.54
C TYR A 352 3.89 -11.40 6.09
N ASN A 353 4.35 -10.28 5.53
CA ASN A 353 4.80 -10.16 4.13
C ASN A 353 6.34 -10.22 3.99
N GLU A 354 7.04 -10.98 4.84
CA GLU A 354 8.49 -11.18 4.68
C GLU A 354 8.83 -11.95 3.39
N ARG A 355 7.86 -12.71 2.89
CA ARG A 355 7.84 -13.33 1.56
C ARG A 355 6.46 -13.21 0.93
N LEU A 356 6.37 -13.46 -0.37
CA LEU A 356 5.10 -13.54 -1.08
C LEU A 356 4.23 -14.70 -0.57
N TRP A 357 2.91 -14.51 -0.60
CA TRP A 357 1.92 -15.53 -0.28
C TRP A 357 2.05 -16.74 -1.22
N GLN A 358 1.85 -17.95 -0.69
CA GLN A 358 1.86 -19.20 -1.43
C GLN A 358 0.83 -20.15 -0.85
N LYS A 359 0.00 -20.76 -1.71
CA LYS A 359 -0.91 -21.87 -1.36
C LYS A 359 -0.12 -22.99 -0.67
N GLY A 360 -0.69 -23.65 0.33
CA GLY A 360 -0.14 -24.90 0.85
C GLY A 360 -0.05 -25.99 -0.22
N SER A 361 0.78 -27.00 0.01
CA SER A 361 0.95 -28.16 -0.88
C SER A 361 0.78 -29.46 -0.10
N TYR A 362 0.27 -30.49 -0.77
CA TYR A 362 0.24 -31.86 -0.24
C TYR A 362 1.62 -32.53 -0.26
N LEU A 363 2.63 -31.88 -0.85
CA LEU A 363 3.98 -32.40 -0.98
C LEU A 363 4.95 -31.70 -0.03
N PRO A 364 5.91 -32.42 0.57
CA PRO A 364 6.11 -33.86 0.45
C PRO A 364 5.08 -34.64 1.29
N TYR A 365 4.51 -35.70 0.70
CA TYR A 365 3.63 -36.62 1.44
C TYR A 365 4.43 -37.35 2.55
N PRO A 366 3.85 -37.62 3.75
CA PRO A 366 2.49 -37.33 4.19
C PRO A 366 2.30 -35.96 4.88
N LYS A 367 3.36 -35.16 5.05
CA LYS A 367 3.31 -33.92 5.84
C LYS A 367 2.75 -32.72 5.07
N GLY A 368 2.99 -32.67 3.77
CA GLY A 368 2.75 -31.47 2.96
C GLY A 368 3.65 -30.30 3.33
N GLN A 369 3.48 -29.17 2.65
CA GLN A 369 4.11 -27.89 2.96
C GLN A 369 3.01 -26.87 3.26
N ALA A 370 3.00 -26.33 4.48
CA ALA A 370 2.02 -25.33 4.90
C ALA A 370 2.15 -23.98 4.18
N ASN A 371 3.34 -23.69 3.65
CA ASN A 371 3.70 -22.41 3.02
C ASN A 371 3.19 -21.18 3.79
N PRO A 372 3.48 -21.05 5.10
CA PRO A 372 2.93 -19.97 5.90
C PRO A 372 3.49 -18.61 5.52
N CYS A 373 2.68 -17.57 5.71
CA CYS A 373 3.15 -16.19 5.66
C CYS A 373 4.08 -15.94 6.85
N ILE A 374 5.17 -15.21 6.60
CA ILE A 374 6.27 -15.05 7.56
C ILE A 374 6.26 -13.62 8.08
N LYS A 375 6.26 -13.47 9.41
CA LYS A 375 6.26 -12.15 10.09
C LYS A 375 7.49 -11.36 9.65
N CYS A 376 7.29 -10.11 9.24
CA CYS A 376 8.37 -9.18 8.99
C CYS A 376 9.10 -8.81 10.28
N GLU A 377 10.38 -8.52 10.14
CA GLU A 377 11.23 -8.09 11.25
C GLU A 377 11.14 -6.56 11.39
N CYS A 378 10.16 -6.09 12.17
CA CYS A 378 9.92 -4.65 12.38
C CYS A 378 10.22 -4.18 13.81
N ASN A 379 10.97 -4.97 14.58
CA ASN A 379 11.29 -4.69 15.99
C ASN A 379 10.05 -4.31 16.84
N ASP A 380 8.87 -4.90 16.57
CA ASP A 380 7.60 -4.56 17.22
C ASP A 380 7.26 -3.06 17.21
N HIS A 381 7.67 -2.38 16.14
CA HIS A 381 7.44 -0.96 15.89
C HIS A 381 6.66 -0.71 14.61
N ALA A 382 6.06 -1.74 14.01
CA ALA A 382 5.13 -1.56 12.89
C ALA A 382 4.04 -2.63 12.95
N GLU A 383 2.85 -2.28 12.46
CA GLU A 383 1.69 -3.18 12.40
C GLU A 383 1.51 -3.80 10.99
N SER A 384 2.22 -3.28 9.99
CA SER A 384 2.23 -3.81 8.63
C SER A 384 3.59 -3.69 7.95
N CYS A 385 3.79 -4.53 6.93
CA CYS A 385 4.94 -4.49 6.05
C CYS A 385 4.55 -4.92 4.64
N THR A 386 5.33 -4.47 3.67
CA THR A 386 5.18 -4.78 2.25
C THR A 386 6.41 -5.52 1.71
N TYR A 387 6.20 -6.60 0.95
CA TYR A 387 7.29 -7.33 0.31
C TYR A 387 7.95 -6.48 -0.78
N ASN A 388 9.28 -6.39 -0.76
CA ASN A 388 10.05 -5.69 -1.79
C ASN A 388 10.91 -6.66 -2.60
N ALA A 389 10.59 -6.82 -3.88
CA ALA A 389 11.27 -7.76 -4.78
C ALA A 389 12.76 -7.43 -5.02
N THR A 390 13.18 -6.17 -4.90
CA THR A 390 14.59 -5.76 -5.05
C THR A 390 15.43 -6.25 -3.87
N TYR A 391 14.87 -6.25 -2.66
CA TYR A 391 15.56 -6.67 -1.44
C TYR A 391 15.28 -8.13 -1.07
N GLY A 392 14.29 -8.75 -1.71
CA GLY A 392 13.91 -10.15 -1.48
C GLY A 392 13.22 -10.41 -0.13
N ARG A 393 12.80 -9.36 0.60
CA ARG A 393 12.18 -9.46 1.94
C ARG A 393 11.14 -8.37 2.21
N GLY A 394 10.46 -8.44 3.36
CA GLY A 394 9.48 -7.45 3.80
C GLY A 394 10.11 -6.17 4.35
N ILE A 395 9.49 -5.02 4.03
CA ILE A 395 9.86 -3.70 4.53
C ILE A 395 8.70 -3.14 5.32
N CYS A 396 8.96 -2.64 6.53
CA CYS A 396 7.94 -2.09 7.41
C CYS A 396 7.37 -0.79 6.83
N ASP A 397 6.05 -0.64 6.80
CA ASP A 397 5.43 0.50 6.11
C ASP A 397 5.49 1.77 6.97
N VAL A 398 5.01 1.69 8.22
CA VAL A 398 4.93 2.81 9.16
C VAL A 398 5.57 2.43 10.49
N CYS A 399 6.76 2.96 10.74
CA CYS A 399 7.47 2.79 12.01
C CYS A 399 6.89 3.72 13.09
N LEU A 400 6.38 3.12 14.15
CA LEU A 400 5.85 3.69 15.38
C LEU A 400 6.98 3.97 16.38
N HIS A 401 6.64 4.48 17.58
CA HIS A 401 7.56 4.64 18.71
C HIS A 401 8.80 5.49 18.40
N ASN A 402 8.65 6.50 17.53
CA ASN A 402 9.73 7.39 17.09
C ASN A 402 10.91 6.64 16.44
N THR A 403 10.63 5.49 15.84
CA THR A 403 11.61 4.70 15.09
C THR A 403 11.46 4.91 13.58
N ARG A 404 12.46 4.46 12.81
CA ARG A 404 12.55 4.51 11.35
C ARG A 404 13.56 3.47 10.85
N GLY A 405 13.68 3.34 9.53
CA GLY A 405 14.49 2.31 8.89
C GLY A 405 13.59 1.26 8.25
N TYR A 406 14.16 0.33 7.49
CA TYR A 406 13.37 -0.71 6.82
C TYR A 406 12.81 -1.74 7.80
N HIS A 407 13.39 -1.80 9.00
CA HIS A 407 13.05 -2.71 10.09
C HIS A 407 12.71 -1.94 11.38
N CYS A 408 12.50 -0.62 11.29
CA CYS A 408 12.25 0.26 12.43
C CYS A 408 13.37 0.21 13.50
N GLU A 409 14.61 0.03 13.06
CA GLU A 409 15.79 -0.21 13.89
C GLU A 409 16.53 1.07 14.31
N LEU A 410 16.17 2.22 13.74
CA LEU A 410 16.79 3.52 13.98
C LEU A 410 15.81 4.48 14.64
N CYS A 411 16.30 5.48 15.38
CA CYS A 411 15.45 6.56 15.86
C CYS A 411 15.23 7.64 14.78
N VAL A 412 14.06 8.27 14.78
CA VAL A 412 13.80 9.47 13.96
C VAL A 412 14.70 10.63 14.40
N LEU A 413 14.98 11.58 13.52
CA LEU A 413 16.09 12.55 13.68
C LEU A 413 16.01 13.50 14.90
N LYS A 414 14.86 13.58 15.58
CA LYS A 414 14.68 14.34 16.83
C LYS A 414 14.83 13.50 18.10
N TYR A 415 15.20 12.24 17.93
CA TYR A 415 15.36 11.26 19.00
C TYR A 415 16.70 10.54 18.82
N TYR A 416 17.24 10.02 19.91
CA TYR A 416 18.45 9.21 19.91
C TYR A 416 18.22 7.92 20.71
N PRO A 417 18.91 6.82 20.38
CA PRO A 417 18.66 5.52 20.97
C PRO A 417 19.15 5.45 22.42
N ASN A 418 18.29 4.94 23.29
CA ASN A 418 18.67 4.45 24.61
C ASN A 418 19.32 3.06 24.46
N VAL A 419 20.65 3.02 24.36
CA VAL A 419 21.40 1.77 24.17
C VAL A 419 21.21 0.75 25.31
N SER A 420 20.67 1.16 26.46
CA SER A 420 20.37 0.28 27.59
C SER A 420 19.05 -0.49 27.44
N LEU A 421 18.17 -0.11 26.51
CA LEU A 421 16.90 -0.79 26.23
C LEU A 421 17.02 -1.68 24.99
N PRO A 422 16.27 -2.78 24.87
CA PRO A 422 16.27 -3.61 23.66
C PRO A 422 15.69 -2.85 22.45
N LEU A 423 15.97 -3.34 21.24
CA LEU A 423 15.56 -2.71 19.97
C LEU A 423 14.05 -2.61 19.78
N ASN A 424 13.26 -3.43 20.48
CA ASN A 424 11.80 -3.47 20.38
C ASN A 424 11.06 -2.73 21.50
N ASP A 425 11.79 -2.02 22.37
CA ASP A 425 11.20 -1.25 23.46
C ASP A 425 10.54 0.03 22.94
N ILE A 426 9.32 0.34 23.41
CA ILE A 426 8.57 1.55 23.02
C ILE A 426 9.32 2.85 23.36
N ASP A 427 10.13 2.83 24.42
CA ASP A 427 10.92 3.97 24.89
C ASP A 427 12.37 3.93 24.41
N ARG A 428 12.67 3.06 23.42
CA ARG A 428 14.01 2.93 22.82
C ARG A 428 14.54 4.27 22.29
N CYS A 429 13.66 5.18 21.85
CA CYS A 429 14.04 6.47 21.29
C CYS A 429 13.75 7.61 22.28
N ILE A 430 14.82 8.27 22.75
CA ILE A 430 14.78 9.40 23.70
C ILE A 430 14.81 10.72 22.92
N GLU A 431 13.94 11.67 23.27
CA GLU A 431 13.92 12.98 22.63
C GLU A 431 15.21 13.80 22.90
N CYS A 432 15.71 14.48 21.88
CA CYS A 432 16.92 15.28 21.94
C CYS A 432 16.85 16.42 22.98
N ASN A 433 15.71 17.11 23.10
CA ASN A 433 15.51 18.26 24.00
C ASN A 433 16.57 19.36 23.86
N CYS A 434 16.90 19.76 22.62
CA CYS A 434 17.84 20.84 22.35
C CYS A 434 17.24 22.20 22.70
N ASN A 435 18.02 23.08 23.33
CA ASN A 435 17.68 24.47 23.51
C ASN A 435 17.84 25.20 22.16
N LEU A 436 16.71 25.51 21.52
CA LEU A 436 16.67 26.16 20.20
C LEU A 436 17.49 27.46 20.16
N ALA A 437 17.50 28.24 21.25
CA ALA A 437 18.26 29.49 21.30
C ALA A 437 19.78 29.26 21.30
N GLY A 438 20.24 28.15 21.88
CA GLY A 438 21.65 27.76 21.92
C GLY A 438 22.09 26.80 20.80
N THR A 439 21.18 26.28 20.00
CA THR A 439 21.50 25.34 18.91
C THR A 439 21.66 26.03 17.57
N VAL A 440 22.62 25.61 16.75
CA VAL A 440 22.86 26.17 15.41
C VAL A 440 21.62 25.96 14.54
N GLY A 441 21.12 27.03 13.92
CA GLY A 441 19.95 26.98 13.04
C GLY A 441 18.61 26.68 13.74
N GLU A 442 18.54 26.79 15.08
CA GLU A 442 17.31 26.57 15.86
C GLU A 442 16.70 25.17 15.66
N SER A 443 17.53 24.16 15.41
CA SER A 443 17.10 22.77 15.24
C SER A 443 16.92 22.03 16.57
N ASN A 444 15.97 21.08 16.63
CA ASN A 444 15.83 20.13 17.75
C ASN A 444 16.39 18.72 17.41
N THR A 445 17.31 18.64 16.45
CA THR A 445 17.98 17.38 16.06
C THR A 445 19.30 17.23 16.79
N CYS A 446 19.62 16.01 17.24
CA CYS A 446 20.85 15.70 17.97
C CYS A 446 21.57 14.48 17.38
N ALA A 447 22.83 14.29 17.80
CA ALA A 447 23.63 13.14 17.42
C ALA A 447 22.96 11.81 17.84
N GLN A 448 22.88 10.86 16.91
CA GLN A 448 22.14 9.60 17.03
C GLN A 448 22.82 8.54 17.92
N ASP A 449 23.95 8.87 18.55
CA ASP A 449 24.71 7.99 19.43
C ASP A 449 24.77 8.53 20.86
N THR A 450 24.82 9.85 21.00
CA THR A 450 25.11 10.55 22.27
C THR A 450 23.99 11.49 22.71
N GLY A 451 23.04 11.80 21.83
CA GLY A 451 22.00 12.79 22.08
C GLY A 451 22.52 14.24 22.15
N GLN A 452 23.75 14.50 21.68
CA GLN A 452 24.39 15.81 21.72
C GLN A 452 23.79 16.76 20.66
N CYS A 453 23.30 17.92 21.10
CA CYS A 453 22.79 18.96 20.22
C CYS A 453 23.93 19.78 19.59
N PRO A 454 23.76 20.29 18.35
CA PRO A 454 24.78 21.09 17.68
C PRO A 454 24.82 22.52 18.23
N CYS A 455 25.57 22.72 19.31
CA CYS A 455 25.61 24.01 20.01
C CYS A 455 26.27 25.12 19.19
N LYS A 456 25.73 26.34 19.30
CA LYS A 456 26.36 27.55 18.78
C LYS A 456 27.75 27.72 19.40
N GLN A 457 28.63 28.45 18.73
CA GLN A 457 30.01 28.65 19.19
C GLN A 457 30.11 29.22 20.62
N THR A 458 29.07 29.90 21.10
CA THR A 458 29.01 30.57 22.41
C THR A 458 28.32 29.75 23.51
N THR A 459 27.79 28.57 23.19
CA THR A 459 27.00 27.70 24.09
C THR A 459 27.56 26.29 24.16
N GLU A 460 27.31 25.57 25.25
CA GLU A 460 27.82 24.21 25.52
C GLU A 460 26.81 23.35 26.32
N HIS A 461 27.22 22.14 26.70
CA HIS A 461 26.43 21.03 27.25
C HIS A 461 25.58 20.28 26.21
N ARG A 462 24.97 19.15 26.64
CA ARG A 462 24.19 18.25 25.76
C ARG A 462 23.03 18.96 25.08
N MET A 463 22.33 19.83 25.81
CA MET A 463 21.14 20.56 25.34
C MET A 463 21.47 21.98 24.83
N CYS A 464 22.73 22.43 24.86
CA CYS A 464 23.13 23.79 24.48
C CYS A 464 22.47 24.90 25.32
N ASP A 465 22.24 24.64 26.60
CA ASP A 465 21.53 25.53 27.53
C ASP A 465 22.45 26.33 28.46
N ALA A 466 23.77 26.19 28.32
CA ALA A 466 24.76 26.95 29.08
C ALA A 466 25.71 27.73 28.15
N CYS A 467 26.23 28.86 28.63
CA CYS A 467 27.28 29.60 27.92
C CYS A 467 28.66 28.99 28.16
N LYS A 468 29.49 28.95 27.12
CA LYS A 468 30.91 28.58 27.23
C LYS A 468 31.68 29.60 28.07
N ASP A 469 32.81 29.17 28.63
CA ASP A 469 33.77 30.06 29.29
C ASP A 469 34.12 31.27 28.40
N GLY A 470 34.13 32.47 29.00
CA GLY A 470 34.31 33.73 28.27
C GLY A 470 33.03 34.31 27.67
N TYR A 471 31.87 33.69 27.90
CA TYR A 471 30.55 34.20 27.54
C TYR A 471 29.62 34.21 28.76
N PHE A 472 28.65 35.10 28.78
CA PHE A 472 27.71 35.26 29.90
C PHE A 472 26.30 35.57 29.41
N SER A 473 25.30 35.37 30.26
CA SER A 473 23.90 35.73 30.00
C SER A 473 23.35 36.69 31.06
N PHE A 474 22.28 37.43 30.71
CA PHE A 474 21.52 38.25 31.66
C PHE A 474 20.21 37.55 32.02
N PRO A 475 19.76 37.56 33.29
CA PRO A 475 18.42 37.09 33.62
C PRO A 475 17.39 38.06 33.03
N THR A 476 16.65 37.61 32.01
CA THR A 476 15.49 38.33 31.50
C THR A 476 14.34 38.23 32.51
N GLY A 477 14.19 39.27 33.34
CA GLY A 477 12.94 39.66 34.00
C GLY A 477 12.34 38.71 35.04
N ASN A 478 12.61 38.97 36.31
CA ASN A 478 11.66 38.68 37.39
C ASN A 478 10.52 39.73 37.29
N PRO A 479 9.23 39.36 37.21
CA PRO A 479 8.15 40.34 37.18
C PRO A 479 7.94 40.93 38.59
N GLN A 480 8.69 41.99 38.92
CA GLN A 480 8.31 42.83 40.06
C GLN A 480 7.16 43.76 39.65
N ARG A 481 6.08 43.66 40.42
CA ARG A 481 4.83 44.41 40.34
C ARG A 481 5.06 45.92 40.16
N VAL A 482 4.67 46.46 39.01
CA VAL A 482 4.31 47.89 38.88
C VAL A 482 2.79 47.96 38.78
N ARG A 483 2.14 48.47 39.83
CA ARG A 483 0.71 48.78 39.82
C ARG A 483 0.48 50.03 38.97
N LEU A 484 -0.12 49.86 37.80
CA LEU A 484 -0.87 50.92 37.13
C LEU A 484 -2.36 50.58 37.24
N ARG A 485 -3.14 51.52 37.79
CA ARG A 485 -4.59 51.42 37.92
C ARG A 485 -5.25 51.72 36.57
N SER A 486 -5.76 50.70 35.90
CA SER A 486 -7.02 50.74 35.15
C SER A 486 -7.26 49.39 34.46
N ASN A 487 -8.48 48.89 34.61
CA ASN A 487 -8.94 47.58 34.21
C ASN A 487 -8.70 47.25 32.73
N LEU A 488 -7.94 46.19 32.48
CA LEU A 488 -8.19 45.25 31.38
C LEU A 488 -7.54 43.91 31.76
N GLU A 489 -8.35 42.86 31.90
CA GLU A 489 -7.90 41.50 32.19
C GLU A 489 -7.27 40.87 30.94
N VAL A 490 -6.04 40.36 31.09
CA VAL A 490 -5.58 39.17 30.35
C VAL A 490 -4.79 38.29 31.33
N SER A 491 -5.36 37.13 31.64
CA SER A 491 -4.79 36.10 32.51
C SER A 491 -3.69 35.29 31.80
N CYS A 492 -2.72 34.84 32.60
CA CYS A 492 -1.48 34.19 32.27
C CYS A 492 -1.61 32.80 31.61
N CYS A 493 -0.81 32.56 30.56
CA CYS A 493 -0.13 31.28 30.34
C CYS A 493 1.11 31.48 29.44
N PHE A 494 2.28 31.81 30.01
CA PHE A 494 3.56 31.74 29.29
C PHE A 494 4.48 30.72 29.99
N LYS A 495 4.50 29.48 29.47
CA LYS A 495 5.52 28.48 29.80
C LYS A 495 6.81 28.79 29.03
N LYS A 496 7.81 29.30 29.75
CA LYS A 496 9.21 28.82 29.76
C LYS A 496 9.95 28.66 28.42
N TYR A 497 10.17 29.75 27.68
CA TYR A 497 11.31 29.83 26.74
C TYR A 497 12.42 30.66 27.39
N PHE A 498 13.42 29.99 27.94
CA PHE A 498 14.66 30.63 28.37
C PHE A 498 15.53 30.88 27.13
N ASN A 499 15.47 32.11 26.58
CA ASN A 499 16.37 32.54 25.53
C ASN A 499 17.78 32.73 26.14
N VAL A 500 18.63 31.73 26.01
CA VAL A 500 20.03 31.82 26.41
C VAL A 500 20.78 32.61 25.33
N LEU A 501 20.78 33.93 25.46
CA LEU A 501 21.60 34.83 24.64
C LEU A 501 22.98 34.95 25.31
N CYS A 502 23.97 34.18 24.83
CA CYS A 502 25.34 34.24 25.33
C CYS A 502 26.12 35.36 24.65
N LEU A 503 26.43 36.41 25.42
CA LEU A 503 27.25 37.55 25.01
C LEU A 503 28.69 37.33 25.45
N SER A 504 29.66 37.72 24.63
CA SER A 504 31.08 37.59 25.00
C SER A 504 31.42 38.50 26.18
N CYS A 505 32.30 38.02 27.05
CA CYS A 505 32.95 38.83 28.07
C CYS A 505 33.95 39.76 27.36
N SER A 506 33.58 41.02 27.13
CA SER A 506 34.49 42.02 26.54
C SER A 506 35.46 42.63 27.55
N CYS A 507 36.02 41.85 28.49
CA CYS A 507 36.90 42.38 29.52
C CYS A 507 38.18 42.97 28.92
N ASN A 508 38.54 44.19 29.31
CA ASN A 508 39.75 44.86 28.86
C ASN A 508 40.99 44.13 29.41
N GLU A 509 41.77 43.53 28.50
CA GLU A 509 42.89 42.63 28.85
C GLU A 509 43.99 43.30 29.70
N ILE A 510 44.21 44.61 29.53
CA ILE A 510 45.26 45.36 30.22
C ILE A 510 44.83 45.72 31.63
N SER A 511 43.55 46.03 31.82
CA SER A 511 43.00 46.59 33.06
C SER A 511 42.14 45.62 33.87
N THR A 512 42.18 44.33 33.53
CA THR A 512 41.52 43.24 34.28
C THR A 512 42.55 42.45 35.10
N VAL A 513 42.21 42.06 36.33
CA VAL A 513 43.15 41.52 37.33
C VAL A 513 43.62 40.09 37.02
N SER A 514 42.82 39.26 36.32
CA SER A 514 43.14 37.84 36.07
C SER A 514 42.43 37.26 34.83
N GLY A 515 43.01 37.42 33.63
CA GLY A 515 42.47 36.87 32.38
C GLY A 515 41.07 37.38 32.01
N SER A 516 40.61 37.09 30.80
CA SER A 516 39.34 37.61 30.23
C SER A 516 38.07 36.88 30.72
N PHE A 517 38.06 36.41 31.97
CA PHE A 517 36.91 35.70 32.56
C PHE A 517 35.99 36.67 33.28
N CYS A 518 34.70 36.69 32.93
CA CYS A 518 33.65 37.44 33.62
C CYS A 518 32.64 36.52 34.29
N LYS A 519 31.85 37.02 35.25
CA LYS A 519 30.81 36.20 35.89
C LYS A 519 29.75 35.74 34.87
N ALA A 520 29.44 34.43 34.84
CA ALA A 520 28.50 33.79 33.90
C ALA A 520 27.06 34.39 33.91
N LEU A 521 26.66 35.00 35.03
CA LEU A 521 25.44 35.80 35.17
C LEU A 521 25.81 37.28 35.37
N GLY A 522 25.32 38.16 34.49
CA GLY A 522 25.52 39.61 34.58
C GLY A 522 26.85 40.16 34.03
N GLY A 523 27.84 39.29 33.74
CA GLY A 523 28.97 39.64 32.88
C GLY A 523 29.96 40.67 33.40
N GLN A 524 30.13 40.78 34.72
CA GLN A 524 31.06 41.74 35.36
C GLN A 524 32.49 41.20 35.38
N CYS A 525 33.43 41.98 34.86
CA CYS A 525 34.88 41.75 34.89
C CYS A 525 35.53 42.28 36.19
N GLN A 526 36.70 41.78 36.56
CA GLN A 526 37.44 42.21 37.77
C GLN A 526 38.49 43.29 37.42
N CYS A 527 38.25 44.57 37.76
CA CYS A 527 39.06 45.71 37.28
C CYS A 527 40.26 46.12 38.16
N LYS A 528 41.33 46.62 37.53
CA LYS A 528 42.56 47.18 38.12
C LYS A 528 42.36 48.65 38.60
N PRO A 529 43.27 49.21 39.42
CA PRO A 529 43.11 50.54 40.02
C PRO A 529 42.98 51.69 39.00
N GLY A 530 42.12 52.67 39.30
CA GLY A 530 41.86 53.84 38.44
C GLY A 530 40.96 53.54 37.23
N VAL A 531 40.44 52.31 37.12
CA VAL A 531 39.61 51.80 36.01
C VAL A 531 38.24 51.34 36.52
N SER A 532 37.20 51.54 35.71
CA SER A 532 35.80 51.28 36.02
C SER A 532 35.03 50.77 34.79
N GLY A 533 33.82 50.25 35.00
CA GLY A 533 32.96 49.69 33.95
C GLY A 533 32.73 48.18 34.06
N ARG A 534 31.70 47.66 33.38
CA ARG A 534 31.36 46.21 33.36
C ARG A 534 32.48 45.38 32.74
N ASP A 535 33.13 45.95 31.74
CA ASP A 535 34.23 45.43 30.93
C ASP A 535 35.61 45.98 31.36
N CYS A 536 35.67 46.78 32.42
CA CYS A 536 36.88 47.52 32.81
C CYS A 536 37.42 48.46 31.71
N GLY A 537 36.56 48.95 30.82
CA GLY A 537 36.96 49.72 29.65
C GLY A 537 37.12 51.24 29.85
N ILE A 538 36.92 51.77 31.07
CA ILE A 538 36.84 53.22 31.28
C ILE A 538 37.73 53.67 32.44
N CYS A 539 38.70 54.55 32.16
CA CYS A 539 39.47 55.25 33.19
C CYS A 539 38.57 56.17 34.01
N THR A 540 38.76 56.17 35.32
CA THR A 540 38.07 57.12 36.21
C THR A 540 38.46 58.58 35.91
N PRO A 541 37.58 59.57 36.13
CA PRO A 541 37.82 60.96 35.74
C PRO A 541 39.17 61.51 36.26
N GLY A 542 39.96 62.09 35.37
CA GLY A 542 41.30 62.62 35.68
C GLY A 542 42.47 61.75 35.19
N TYR A 543 42.18 60.53 34.73
CA TYR A 543 43.14 59.58 34.18
C TYR A 543 42.75 59.23 32.74
N PHE A 544 43.72 59.08 31.84
CA PHE A 544 43.52 58.72 30.42
C PHE A 544 44.42 57.50 30.11
N ASN A 545 44.58 56.96 28.89
CA ASN A 545 45.61 55.93 28.58
C ASN A 545 45.82 54.72 29.56
N PHE A 546 45.29 53.54 29.24
CA PHE A 546 45.56 52.29 29.95
C PHE A 546 47.05 51.88 29.98
N THR A 547 47.53 51.40 31.12
CA THR A 547 48.84 50.78 31.39
C THR A 547 48.66 49.47 32.15
N ASP A 548 49.70 48.64 32.24
CA ASP A 548 49.68 47.36 32.98
C ASP A 548 49.26 47.51 34.46
N SER A 549 49.30 48.74 35.00
CA SER A 549 48.94 49.12 36.36
C SER A 549 47.71 50.04 36.50
N GLY A 550 47.12 50.60 35.42
CA GLY A 550 46.03 51.60 35.53
C GLY A 550 45.91 52.57 34.35
N CYS A 551 45.67 53.87 34.56
CA CYS A 551 45.52 54.92 33.51
C CYS A 551 46.50 56.14 33.70
N VAL A 552 46.94 56.90 32.65
CA VAL A 552 47.89 58.09 32.56
C VAL A 552 47.56 59.22 31.47
N ARG A 553 48.34 60.32 31.21
CA ARG A 553 47.88 61.65 30.55
C ARG A 553 48.63 62.13 29.22
N ASN A 554 48.02 62.79 28.14
CA ASN A 554 48.62 63.10 26.76
C ASN A 554 48.16 64.34 25.82
N CYS A 555 48.71 64.53 24.54
CA CYS A 555 48.66 65.63 23.45
C CYS A 555 47.31 66.07 22.81
N ARG A 556 47.30 67.17 21.99
CA ARG A 556 46.15 67.74 21.21
C ARG A 556 45.79 66.97 19.91
N THR A 557 44.52 67.03 19.52
CA THR A 557 43.91 66.31 18.38
C THR A 557 44.41 66.74 16.98
N ASN A 558 44.49 65.77 16.07
CA ASN A 558 45.11 65.70 14.74
C ASN A 558 46.65 65.78 14.68
N TYR A 559 47.33 65.59 15.82
CA TYR A 559 48.78 65.63 15.91
C TYR A 559 49.36 64.48 16.76
N TYR A 560 50.55 63.98 16.44
CA TYR A 560 51.17 62.80 17.06
C TYR A 560 52.65 63.03 17.43
N GLY A 561 53.26 62.24 18.32
CA GLY A 561 54.72 62.26 18.51
C GLY A 561 55.28 62.99 19.76
N ILE A 562 54.47 63.22 20.80
CA ILE A 562 54.95 63.86 22.06
C ILE A 562 56.09 63.11 22.76
N ASN A 563 56.16 61.80 22.55
CA ASN A 563 57.16 60.92 23.17
C ASN A 563 58.53 60.96 22.47
N ASN A 564 58.64 61.61 21.30
CA ASN A 564 59.90 61.73 20.55
C ASN A 564 60.67 63.03 20.85
N GLY A 565 60.30 63.77 21.90
CA GLY A 565 61.03 64.96 22.39
C GLY A 565 61.01 66.18 21.47
N THR A 566 60.28 66.14 20.36
CA THR A 566 60.31 67.16 19.29
C THR A 566 58.98 67.89 19.08
N GLY A 567 57.92 67.52 19.81
CA GLY A 567 56.58 68.14 19.75
C GLY A 567 55.55 67.30 18.97
N CYS A 568 54.26 67.68 19.00
CA CYS A 568 53.22 66.97 18.23
C CYS A 568 53.27 67.37 16.72
N PHE A 569 53.29 66.41 15.79
CA PHE A 569 53.34 66.55 14.31
C PHE A 569 51.97 66.27 13.64
N ASN A 570 51.65 66.93 12.52
CA ASN A 570 50.34 66.77 11.86
C ASN A 570 50.20 65.42 11.14
N CYS A 571 49.01 64.86 11.18
CA CYS A 571 48.65 63.55 10.66
C CYS A 571 48.32 63.47 9.16
N GLU A 572 47.78 64.52 8.54
CA GLU A 572 47.44 64.57 7.10
C GLU A 572 46.60 63.38 6.58
N CYS A 573 45.62 62.92 7.36
CA CYS A 573 44.75 61.83 6.95
C CYS A 573 43.72 62.26 5.89
N ASN A 574 43.43 61.40 4.92
CA ASN A 574 42.41 61.67 3.91
C ASN A 574 41.02 61.65 4.55
N GLY A 575 40.30 62.80 4.51
CA GLY A 575 38.99 62.93 5.16
C GLY A 575 37.87 62.06 4.60
N GLN A 576 38.01 61.54 3.36
CA GLN A 576 37.04 60.60 2.79
C GLN A 576 37.38 59.14 3.12
N GLY A 577 38.66 58.79 3.21
CA GLY A 577 39.13 57.42 3.45
C GLY A 577 39.48 57.08 4.90
N SER A 578 39.60 58.06 5.80
CA SER A 578 39.88 57.87 7.23
C SER A 578 38.64 58.03 8.12
N THR A 579 38.59 57.29 9.23
CA THR A 579 37.55 57.45 10.28
C THR A 579 37.85 58.61 11.23
N SER A 580 39.12 59.05 11.26
CA SER A 580 39.57 60.21 12.02
C SER A 580 40.71 60.90 11.28
N LEU A 581 40.80 62.21 11.46
CA LEU A 581 41.95 63.00 11.00
C LEU A 581 43.17 62.88 11.93
N GLN A 582 43.02 62.22 13.09
CA GLN A 582 44.10 61.90 14.03
C GLN A 582 44.69 60.53 13.73
N CYS A 583 46.01 60.51 13.53
CA CYS A 583 46.87 59.36 13.32
C CYS A 583 47.52 58.88 14.64
N ASN A 584 48.10 57.68 14.62
CA ASN A 584 48.85 57.14 15.76
C ASN A 584 50.26 57.78 15.89
N ASP A 585 51.02 57.37 16.91
CA ASP A 585 52.37 57.89 17.20
C ASP A 585 53.44 57.60 16.13
N ALA A 586 53.12 56.78 15.12
CA ALA A 586 53.95 56.54 13.94
C ALA A 586 53.51 57.34 12.71
N GLY A 587 52.46 58.16 12.82
CA GLY A 587 51.90 58.94 11.72
C GLY A 587 50.99 58.15 10.78
N GLN A 588 50.46 56.99 11.22
CA GLN A 588 49.52 56.16 10.47
C GLN A 588 48.08 56.58 10.77
N CYS A 589 47.33 56.90 9.72
CA CYS A 589 45.93 57.28 9.82
C CYS A 589 45.01 56.07 10.04
N PRO A 590 43.93 56.22 10.83
CA PRO A 590 42.92 55.18 10.99
C PRO A 590 42.02 55.18 9.76
N CYS A 591 42.23 54.21 8.87
CA CYS A 591 41.46 54.07 7.64
C CYS A 591 40.07 53.50 7.92
N LYS A 592 39.09 53.89 7.10
CA LYS A 592 37.80 53.19 7.02
C LYS A 592 38.04 51.77 6.50
N ASP A 593 37.20 50.82 6.89
CA ASP A 593 37.44 49.37 6.74
C ASP A 593 37.79 48.92 5.30
N SER A 594 37.27 49.60 4.27
CA SER A 594 37.49 49.28 2.85
C SER A 594 38.69 50.00 2.20
N VAL A 595 39.42 50.82 2.96
CA VAL A 595 40.51 51.69 2.48
C VAL A 595 41.80 51.37 3.24
N THR A 596 42.95 51.52 2.58
CA THR A 596 44.30 51.25 3.10
C THR A 596 45.29 52.34 2.68
N GLY A 597 46.56 52.19 3.09
CA GLY A 597 47.64 53.16 2.87
C GLY A 597 47.93 54.03 4.11
N LYS A 598 49.11 54.67 4.13
CA LYS A 598 49.54 55.46 5.31
C LYS A 598 48.61 56.65 5.61
N LYS A 599 48.01 57.20 4.56
CA LYS A 599 47.07 58.33 4.59
C LYS A 599 45.63 57.96 4.24
N CYS A 600 45.34 56.67 4.07
CA CYS A 600 44.01 56.13 3.74
C CYS A 600 43.44 56.63 2.41
N ASP A 601 44.18 56.46 1.33
CA ASP A 601 43.91 56.97 -0.01
C ASP A 601 43.86 55.88 -1.10
N VAL A 602 44.00 54.60 -0.72
CA VAL A 602 44.02 53.46 -1.66
C VAL A 602 42.98 52.43 -1.22
N CYS A 603 42.28 51.77 -2.14
CA CYS A 603 41.36 50.68 -1.77
C CYS A 603 42.13 49.46 -1.23
N LYS A 604 41.57 48.81 -0.21
CA LYS A 604 42.08 47.52 0.28
C LYS A 604 41.82 46.43 -0.76
N GLU A 605 42.65 45.38 -0.78
CA GLU A 605 42.43 44.23 -1.66
C GLU A 605 41.02 43.65 -1.48
N GLY A 606 40.33 43.34 -2.58
CA GLY A 606 38.91 42.96 -2.58
C GLY A 606 37.91 44.14 -2.58
N TYR A 607 38.36 45.38 -2.76
CA TYR A 607 37.51 46.58 -2.87
C TYR A 607 37.91 47.47 -4.08
N TYR A 608 36.97 48.25 -4.61
CA TYR A 608 37.15 49.10 -5.81
C TYR A 608 36.40 50.44 -5.69
N GLY A 609 36.76 51.40 -6.55
CA GLY A 609 36.04 52.67 -6.71
C GLY A 609 36.10 53.58 -5.49
N PHE A 610 37.28 54.15 -5.19
CA PHE A 610 37.47 55.08 -4.07
C PHE A 610 36.60 56.34 -4.22
N GLY A 611 35.79 56.64 -3.19
CA GLY A 611 34.92 57.82 -3.15
C GLY A 611 34.63 58.33 -1.73
N ALA A 612 33.62 59.19 -1.58
CA ALA A 612 33.32 59.90 -0.33
C ALA A 612 33.05 59.00 0.89
N ASN A 613 32.58 57.78 0.66
CA ASN A 613 32.27 56.79 1.70
C ASN A 613 33.33 55.68 1.83
N GLY A 614 34.50 55.82 1.18
CA GLY A 614 35.52 54.77 1.09
C GLY A 614 35.42 53.99 -0.23
N CYS A 615 35.82 52.71 -0.21
CA CYS A 615 35.74 51.82 -1.38
C CYS A 615 34.60 50.81 -1.26
N SER A 616 34.08 50.36 -2.41
CA SER A 616 33.01 49.36 -2.49
C SER A 616 33.58 47.95 -2.58
N ALA A 617 32.94 46.97 -1.94
CA ALA A 617 33.40 45.58 -2.00
C ALA A 617 33.29 45.03 -3.41
N CYS A 618 34.32 44.28 -3.86
CA CYS A 618 34.34 43.63 -5.16
C CYS A 618 33.17 42.65 -5.32
N ASN A 619 32.82 41.89 -4.28
CA ASN A 619 31.76 40.88 -4.29
C ASN A 619 31.83 39.93 -5.50
N CYS A 620 33.05 39.51 -5.87
CA CYS A 620 33.24 38.48 -6.89
C CYS A 620 32.66 37.15 -6.41
N SER A 621 31.90 36.49 -7.27
CA SER A 621 31.30 35.18 -6.99
C SER A 621 32.39 34.14 -6.73
N VAL A 622 32.43 33.56 -5.53
CA VAL A 622 33.37 32.48 -5.20
C VAL A 622 33.22 31.25 -6.11
N SER A 623 32.01 31.02 -6.62
CA SER A 623 31.72 29.92 -7.54
C SER A 623 32.22 30.21 -8.96
N GLY A 624 32.16 31.46 -9.40
CA GLY A 624 32.36 31.83 -10.80
C GLY A 624 33.60 32.65 -11.12
N SER A 625 34.30 33.18 -10.12
CA SER A 625 35.55 33.94 -10.30
C SER A 625 36.79 33.08 -10.00
N THR A 626 37.92 33.42 -10.62
CA THR A 626 39.22 32.79 -10.33
C THR A 626 39.93 33.43 -9.12
N SER A 627 39.47 34.60 -8.68
CA SER A 627 39.99 35.36 -7.54
C SER A 627 38.87 36.19 -6.90
N VAL A 628 39.04 36.54 -5.62
CA VAL A 628 38.18 37.48 -4.89
C VAL A 628 38.49 38.95 -5.19
N SER A 629 39.61 39.21 -5.88
CA SER A 629 40.06 40.54 -6.27
C SER A 629 39.46 40.94 -7.63
N CYS A 630 39.10 42.21 -7.76
CA CYS A 630 38.55 42.80 -8.97
C CYS A 630 39.39 43.99 -9.43
N ASN A 631 39.13 44.48 -10.64
CA ASN A 631 39.74 45.70 -11.14
C ASN A 631 39.45 46.89 -10.20
N ILE A 632 40.49 47.57 -9.72
CA ILE A 632 40.38 48.64 -8.68
C ILE A 632 39.53 49.85 -9.12
N ASN A 633 39.35 50.05 -10.43
CA ASN A 633 38.59 51.18 -10.98
C ASN A 633 37.21 50.77 -11.49
N THR A 634 37.08 49.61 -12.16
CA THR A 634 35.81 49.19 -12.78
C THR A 634 35.01 48.21 -11.94
N GLY A 635 35.64 47.54 -10.97
CA GLY A 635 34.99 46.52 -10.14
C GLY A 635 34.75 45.19 -10.83
N GLU A 636 35.32 44.99 -12.02
CA GLU A 636 35.18 43.78 -12.84
C GLU A 636 36.05 42.63 -12.31
N CYS A 637 35.42 41.48 -12.12
CA CYS A 637 36.05 40.25 -11.61
C CYS A 637 36.57 39.37 -12.75
N SER A 638 37.65 38.62 -12.49
CA SER A 638 38.16 37.62 -13.44
C SER A 638 37.31 36.35 -13.40
N CYS A 639 36.47 36.12 -14.41
CA CYS A 639 35.56 34.97 -14.45
C CYS A 639 36.23 33.67 -14.92
N LYS A 640 35.73 32.55 -14.40
CA LYS A 640 36.02 31.20 -14.91
C LYS A 640 35.40 31.02 -16.31
N ASN A 641 35.90 30.04 -17.06
CA ASN A 641 35.66 29.89 -18.51
C ASN A 641 34.19 29.97 -18.94
N ASN A 642 33.28 29.34 -18.20
CA ASN A 642 31.87 29.19 -18.60
C ASN A 642 30.93 30.14 -17.83
N VAL A 643 31.49 31.20 -17.25
CA VAL A 643 30.78 32.17 -16.42
C VAL A 643 30.90 33.57 -17.04
N GLU A 644 29.89 34.40 -16.84
CA GLU A 644 29.84 35.78 -17.31
C GLU A 644 29.26 36.75 -16.26
N GLY A 645 29.26 38.04 -16.62
CA GLY A 645 28.83 39.14 -15.77
C GLY A 645 29.97 39.78 -14.95
N VAL A 646 29.79 41.04 -14.55
CA VAL A 646 30.80 41.85 -13.85
C VAL A 646 31.29 41.21 -12.54
N LYS A 647 30.43 40.40 -11.90
CA LYS A 647 30.69 39.70 -10.64
C LYS A 647 30.83 38.18 -10.81
N CYS A 648 30.84 37.68 -12.05
CA CYS A 648 30.92 36.26 -12.38
C CYS A 648 29.86 35.40 -11.67
N SER A 649 28.63 35.90 -11.56
CA SER A 649 27.54 35.24 -10.85
C SER A 649 26.54 34.53 -11.77
N VAL A 650 26.79 34.52 -13.09
CA VAL A 650 25.86 34.00 -14.10
C VAL A 650 26.58 33.02 -15.02
N CYS A 651 26.01 31.84 -15.26
CA CYS A 651 26.51 30.93 -16.28
C CYS A 651 26.27 31.53 -17.68
N ARG A 652 27.21 31.33 -18.60
CA ARG A 652 26.97 31.65 -20.01
C ARG A 652 25.78 30.84 -20.54
N SER A 653 25.09 31.37 -21.54
CA SER A 653 24.01 30.64 -22.23
C SER A 653 24.50 29.27 -22.71
N GLY A 654 23.71 28.22 -22.48
CA GLY A 654 24.12 26.84 -22.76
C GLY A 654 24.85 26.14 -21.61
N PHE A 655 24.96 26.75 -20.42
CA PHE A 655 25.64 26.19 -19.27
C PHE A 655 24.83 26.36 -17.97
N PHE A 656 24.97 25.43 -17.02
CA PHE A 656 24.32 25.40 -15.72
C PHE A 656 25.30 24.97 -14.61
N ASN A 657 24.84 24.76 -13.37
CA ASN A 657 25.67 24.31 -12.24
C ASN A 657 26.82 25.28 -11.85
N LEU A 658 26.47 26.53 -11.48
CA LEU A 658 27.42 27.51 -10.95
C LEU A 658 27.86 27.16 -9.52
N ALA A 659 28.95 26.41 -9.38
CA ALA A 659 29.40 25.91 -8.08
C ALA A 659 30.91 26.11 -7.83
N ALA A 660 31.30 26.29 -6.57
CA ALA A 660 32.70 26.49 -6.17
C ALA A 660 33.61 25.30 -6.55
N TYR A 661 33.10 24.06 -6.46
CA TYR A 661 33.81 22.85 -6.89
C TYR A 661 33.95 22.73 -8.41
N ASN A 662 33.25 23.57 -9.19
CA ASN A 662 33.34 23.57 -10.63
C ASN A 662 34.51 24.49 -11.08
N PRO A 663 35.62 23.95 -11.62
CA PRO A 663 36.80 24.70 -12.05
C PRO A 663 36.50 25.61 -13.23
N ASP A 664 35.54 25.24 -14.10
CA ASP A 664 35.07 26.08 -15.21
C ASP A 664 33.92 27.01 -14.80
N GLY A 665 33.47 26.90 -13.55
CA GLY A 665 32.35 27.62 -12.97
C GLY A 665 31.00 27.02 -13.34
N CYS A 666 30.72 26.76 -14.62
CA CYS A 666 29.49 26.13 -15.11
C CYS A 666 29.76 24.95 -16.06
N GLN A 667 28.83 24.00 -16.14
CA GLN A 667 28.84 22.80 -17.01
C GLN A 667 27.89 22.98 -18.21
N PRO A 668 28.19 22.43 -19.39
CA PRO A 668 27.33 22.58 -20.57
C PRO A 668 26.00 21.84 -20.42
N CYS A 669 24.91 22.40 -20.97
CA CYS A 669 23.61 21.74 -21.11
C CYS A 669 23.71 20.65 -22.19
N PHE A 670 23.21 19.45 -21.89
CA PHE A 670 23.18 18.35 -22.83
C PHE A 670 21.80 18.19 -23.46
N CYS A 671 20.74 18.12 -22.64
CA CYS A 671 19.33 18.05 -23.04
C CYS A 671 19.00 17.16 -24.25
N TYR A 672 19.78 16.08 -24.47
CA TYR A 672 19.76 15.27 -25.69
C TYR A 672 19.62 16.08 -26.99
N ASN A 673 20.28 17.25 -27.05
CA ASN A 673 20.26 18.18 -28.18
C ASN A 673 18.85 18.69 -28.61
N HIS A 674 17.84 18.54 -27.76
CA HIS A 674 16.49 19.10 -27.98
C HIS A 674 16.35 20.53 -27.43
N SER A 675 17.25 20.93 -26.54
CA SER A 675 17.33 22.26 -25.97
C SER A 675 18.77 22.61 -25.61
N THR A 676 19.08 23.90 -25.51
CA THR A 676 20.34 24.40 -24.93
C THR A 676 20.08 25.16 -23.64
N ASN A 677 18.83 25.23 -23.18
CA ASN A 677 18.44 25.97 -22.00
C ASN A 677 18.07 24.99 -20.88
N CYS A 678 18.91 24.97 -19.85
CA CYS A 678 18.78 24.07 -18.72
C CYS A 678 19.14 24.79 -17.41
N SER A 679 18.57 24.31 -16.32
CA SER A 679 18.89 24.74 -14.95
C SER A 679 19.33 23.54 -14.11
N SER A 680 19.77 23.79 -12.88
CA SER A 680 20.04 22.73 -11.92
C SER A 680 18.73 22.17 -11.36
N ALA A 681 18.51 20.86 -11.52
CA ALA A 681 17.33 20.17 -11.01
C ALA A 681 17.32 20.15 -9.47
N SER A 682 16.16 20.41 -8.87
CA SER A 682 15.98 20.37 -7.41
C SER A 682 15.69 18.96 -6.89
N GLY A 683 16.02 18.71 -5.62
CA GLY A 683 15.67 17.44 -4.97
C GLY A 683 16.51 16.26 -5.42
N PHE A 684 17.75 16.50 -5.85
CA PHE A 684 18.77 15.47 -6.08
C PHE A 684 19.91 15.60 -5.08
N GLN A 685 20.48 14.48 -4.66
CA GLN A 685 21.62 14.42 -3.75
C GLN A 685 22.78 13.65 -4.38
N SER A 686 24.02 14.04 -4.05
CA SER A 686 25.21 13.33 -4.53
C SER A 686 25.29 11.95 -3.89
N LYS A 687 25.49 10.93 -4.72
CA LYS A 687 25.78 9.57 -4.29
C LYS A 687 27.20 9.21 -4.71
N LEU A 688 28.09 9.01 -3.73
CA LEU A 688 29.44 8.54 -4.00
C LEU A 688 29.43 7.01 -4.09
N LEU A 689 29.64 6.47 -5.29
CA LEU A 689 29.78 5.04 -5.52
C LEU A 689 31.25 4.69 -5.36
N GLN A 690 31.63 4.08 -4.23
CA GLN A 690 33.03 3.80 -3.89
C GLN A 690 33.31 2.31 -3.71
N VAL A 691 34.48 1.89 -4.18
CA VAL A 691 35.04 0.55 -4.02
C VAL A 691 36.41 0.69 -3.33
N THR A 692 36.52 0.18 -2.11
CA THR A 692 37.72 0.30 -1.24
C THR A 692 38.49 -1.01 -1.07
N ASP A 693 38.03 -2.09 -1.70
CA ASP A 693 38.62 -3.43 -1.57
C ASP A 693 39.38 -3.84 -2.85
N SER A 694 40.48 -4.59 -2.66
CA SER A 694 41.33 -5.13 -3.72
C SER A 694 40.80 -6.41 -4.37
N SER A 695 39.57 -6.81 -4.06
CA SER A 695 38.89 -7.99 -4.59
C SER A 695 38.63 -7.94 -6.10
N GLY A 696 38.73 -6.76 -6.72
CA GLY A 696 38.53 -6.58 -8.17
C GLY A 696 37.06 -6.64 -8.59
N ASP A 697 36.13 -6.65 -7.64
CA ASP A 697 34.68 -6.56 -7.91
C ASP A 697 34.24 -5.09 -7.98
N PHE A 698 33.97 -4.64 -9.20
CA PHE A 698 33.51 -3.27 -9.50
C PHE A 698 32.00 -3.20 -9.78
N SER A 699 31.24 -4.24 -9.42
CA SER A 699 29.81 -4.37 -9.74
C SER A 699 28.93 -3.24 -9.20
N LEU A 700 29.34 -2.59 -8.09
CA LEU A 700 28.68 -1.40 -7.55
C LEU A 700 28.62 -0.23 -8.53
N LEU A 701 29.54 -0.16 -9.50
CA LEU A 701 29.57 0.86 -10.53
C LEU A 701 28.65 0.54 -11.72
N PHE A 702 28.16 -0.69 -11.86
CA PHE A 702 27.43 -1.14 -13.05
C PHE A 702 25.97 -0.68 -13.10
N GLY A 703 25.39 -0.68 -14.30
CA GLY A 703 24.02 -0.25 -14.58
C GLY A 703 23.97 1.19 -15.09
N ASP A 704 22.83 1.85 -14.87
CA ASP A 704 22.63 3.21 -15.35
C ASP A 704 23.35 4.24 -14.47
N ARG A 705 24.34 4.91 -15.08
CA ARG A 705 25.18 5.97 -14.49
C ARG A 705 25.21 7.22 -15.37
N HIS A 706 24.24 7.41 -16.26
CA HIS A 706 24.23 8.56 -17.18
C HIS A 706 24.32 9.90 -16.43
N THR A 707 23.76 9.96 -15.22
CA THR A 707 23.78 11.16 -14.37
C THR A 707 25.14 11.47 -13.71
N SER A 708 26.12 10.56 -13.85
CA SER A 708 27.53 10.79 -13.47
C SER A 708 28.31 11.57 -14.53
N TYR A 709 27.70 11.85 -15.69
CA TYR A 709 28.29 12.67 -16.74
C TYR A 709 28.73 14.06 -16.21
N GLY A 710 29.90 14.52 -16.65
CA GLY A 710 30.52 15.75 -16.17
C GLY A 710 31.10 15.70 -14.75
N GLN A 711 30.92 14.59 -14.02
CA GLN A 711 31.43 14.42 -12.66
C GLN A 711 32.82 13.79 -12.62
N ILE A 712 33.40 13.73 -11.41
CA ILE A 712 34.74 13.21 -11.17
C ILE A 712 34.69 11.71 -10.88
N LEU A 713 35.58 10.99 -11.54
CA LEU A 713 35.98 9.62 -11.21
C LEU A 713 37.36 9.67 -10.57
N SER A 714 37.47 9.16 -9.34
CA SER A 714 38.68 9.20 -8.52
C SER A 714 39.25 7.79 -8.34
N LEU A 715 40.56 7.64 -8.50
CA LEU A 715 41.31 6.39 -8.42
C LEU A 715 42.51 6.57 -7.48
N ARG A 716 42.76 5.64 -6.55
CA ARG A 716 44.02 5.60 -5.79
C ARG A 716 44.84 4.36 -6.12
N LEU A 717 46.11 4.61 -6.41
CA LEU A 717 47.07 3.60 -6.82
C LEU A 717 48.24 3.55 -5.84
N GLU A 718 48.72 2.34 -5.57
CA GLU A 718 49.93 2.07 -4.79
C GLU A 718 50.88 1.15 -5.56
N SER A 719 52.18 1.34 -5.36
CA SER A 719 53.22 0.46 -5.90
C SER A 719 54.42 0.45 -4.95
N GLU A 720 55.15 -0.66 -4.94
CA GLU A 720 56.37 -0.83 -4.13
C GLU A 720 57.57 -0.10 -4.74
N SER A 721 57.48 0.31 -6.01
CA SER A 721 58.52 1.00 -6.78
C SER A 721 58.07 2.38 -7.22
N VAL A 722 59.03 3.28 -7.49
CA VAL A 722 58.74 4.56 -8.15
C VAL A 722 58.47 4.30 -9.63
N LEU A 723 57.29 4.66 -10.12
CA LEU A 723 56.85 4.39 -11.50
C LEU A 723 56.42 5.68 -12.22
N ASP A 724 56.93 5.90 -13.43
CA ASP A 724 56.41 6.90 -14.37
C ASP A 724 55.27 6.29 -15.19
N LEU A 725 54.07 6.84 -15.06
CA LEU A 725 52.87 6.36 -15.74
C LEU A 725 52.58 7.10 -17.05
N LYS A 726 53.48 7.94 -17.56
CA LYS A 726 53.26 8.69 -18.80
C LYS A 726 52.75 7.79 -19.94
N GLY A 727 51.56 8.11 -20.48
CA GLY A 727 50.93 7.38 -21.58
C GLY A 727 50.38 6.01 -21.20
N PHE A 728 50.39 5.66 -19.92
CA PHE A 728 49.85 4.42 -19.40
C PHE A 728 48.32 4.47 -19.31
N ARG A 729 47.64 3.43 -19.78
CA ARG A 729 46.19 3.31 -19.67
C ARG A 729 45.79 3.05 -18.23
N LEU A 730 45.13 4.03 -17.60
CA LEU A 730 44.73 3.95 -16.20
C LEU A 730 43.39 3.23 -16.02
N LEU A 731 42.41 3.56 -16.86
CA LEU A 731 41.03 3.10 -16.70
C LEU A 731 40.36 2.79 -18.04
N VAL A 732 39.53 1.75 -18.07
CA VAL A 732 38.63 1.44 -19.18
C VAL A 732 37.19 1.27 -18.65
N LEU A 733 36.25 1.99 -19.23
CA LEU A 733 34.82 1.88 -19.01
C LEU A 733 34.19 1.19 -20.23
N THR A 734 33.40 0.14 -20.00
CA THR A 734 32.70 -0.60 -21.05
C THR A 734 31.19 -0.51 -20.82
N GLY A 735 30.46 -0.15 -21.86
CA GLY A 735 29.00 -0.03 -21.84
C GLY A 735 28.46 0.01 -23.26
N ASN A 736 27.26 -0.54 -23.47
CA ASN A 736 26.63 -0.63 -24.80
C ASN A 736 27.57 -1.19 -25.92
N GLY A 737 28.46 -2.12 -25.57
CA GLY A 737 29.39 -2.75 -26.50
C GLY A 737 30.60 -1.92 -26.93
N LYS A 738 30.76 -0.68 -26.42
CA LYS A 738 31.91 0.21 -26.70
C LYS A 738 32.82 0.37 -25.50
N ASN A 739 34.08 0.76 -25.73
CA ASN A 739 35.09 0.99 -24.69
C ASN A 739 35.58 2.44 -24.67
N LEU A 740 35.46 3.08 -23.51
CA LEU A 740 36.00 4.40 -23.23
C LEU A 740 37.23 4.26 -22.33
N PHE A 741 38.37 4.79 -22.75
CA PHE A 741 39.62 4.66 -21.99
C PHE A 741 40.29 6.00 -21.69
N HIS A 742 41.05 6.02 -20.59
CA HIS A 742 41.81 7.18 -20.15
C HIS A 742 43.28 6.82 -19.92
N ASP A 743 44.17 7.58 -20.53
CA ASP A 743 45.63 7.41 -20.46
C ASP A 743 46.24 8.52 -19.59
N ALA A 744 47.26 8.20 -18.79
CA ALA A 744 47.84 9.14 -17.85
C ALA A 744 48.65 10.26 -18.56
N PRO A 745 48.49 11.53 -18.15
CA PRO A 745 49.22 12.66 -18.72
C PRO A 745 50.70 12.65 -18.32
N ASN A 746 51.49 13.44 -19.06
CA ASN A 746 52.91 13.63 -18.79
C ASN A 746 53.14 14.15 -17.35
N GLY A 747 54.07 13.52 -16.63
CA GLY A 747 54.42 13.92 -15.26
C GLY A 747 53.64 13.19 -14.15
N THR A 748 52.92 12.13 -14.50
CA THR A 748 52.21 11.28 -13.52
C THR A 748 53.14 10.20 -12.96
N PHE A 749 53.51 10.30 -11.68
CA PHE A 749 54.40 9.33 -11.02
C PHE A 749 53.76 8.73 -9.76
N ILE A 750 53.95 7.44 -9.53
CA ILE A 750 53.70 6.77 -8.24
C ILE A 750 55.01 6.75 -7.45
N ASN A 751 54.95 7.09 -6.17
CA ASN A 751 56.09 7.02 -5.26
C ASN A 751 55.90 5.86 -4.26
N SER A 752 56.96 5.13 -3.92
CA SER A 752 56.89 3.94 -3.04
C SER A 752 56.41 4.24 -1.62
N THR A 753 56.40 5.51 -1.21
CA THR A 753 55.98 5.96 0.13
C THR A 753 54.64 6.71 0.14
N ARG A 754 54.04 7.00 -1.02
CA ARG A 754 52.84 7.84 -1.11
C ARG A 754 51.87 7.33 -2.18
N LEU A 755 50.64 7.09 -1.76
CA LEU A 755 49.52 6.76 -2.65
C LEU A 755 49.32 7.86 -3.70
N LEU A 756 49.26 7.47 -4.98
CA LEU A 756 48.85 8.37 -6.04
C LEU A 756 47.32 8.46 -6.00
N THR A 757 46.77 9.65 -5.79
CA THR A 757 45.34 9.92 -6.01
C THR A 757 45.20 10.60 -7.36
N TYR A 758 44.45 9.97 -8.26
CA TYR A 758 44.22 10.43 -9.63
C TYR A 758 42.73 10.72 -9.83
N GLU A 759 42.40 11.84 -10.44
CA GLU A 759 41.02 12.27 -10.66
C GLU A 759 40.82 12.68 -12.12
N VAL A 760 39.77 12.15 -12.75
CA VAL A 760 39.42 12.46 -14.14
C VAL A 760 37.93 12.76 -14.24
N ARG A 761 37.58 13.78 -15.04
CA ARG A 761 36.17 14.12 -15.29
C ARG A 761 35.59 13.30 -16.44
N LEU A 762 34.35 12.86 -16.30
CA LEU A 762 33.57 12.16 -17.33
C LEU A 762 33.04 13.13 -18.38
N LEU A 763 33.96 13.75 -19.13
CA LEU A 763 33.69 14.66 -20.26
C LEU A 763 34.54 14.24 -21.46
N GLU A 764 34.03 14.46 -22.66
CA GLU A 764 34.59 13.91 -23.91
C GLU A 764 36.08 14.16 -24.07
N GLN A 765 36.51 15.39 -23.79
CA GLN A 765 37.89 15.84 -23.97
C GLN A 765 38.91 15.09 -23.11
N ASN A 766 38.46 14.39 -22.05
CA ASN A 766 39.34 13.64 -21.17
C ASN A 766 39.45 12.17 -21.56
N TRP A 767 38.65 11.67 -22.49
CA TRP A 767 38.59 10.25 -22.79
C TRP A 767 38.79 9.99 -24.28
N MET A 768 39.13 8.75 -24.59
CA MET A 768 39.22 8.27 -25.95
C MET A 768 38.31 7.06 -26.09
N LEU A 769 37.59 6.97 -27.18
CA LEU A 769 36.73 5.83 -27.48
C LEU A 769 37.44 4.92 -28.48
N ASP A 770 37.40 3.61 -28.23
CA ASP A 770 37.84 2.58 -29.17
C ASP A 770 36.63 1.83 -29.73
N ASP A 771 36.42 1.92 -31.04
CA ASP A 771 35.37 1.20 -31.77
C ASP A 771 35.92 -0.06 -32.46
N GLY A 772 37.12 -0.51 -32.09
CA GLY A 772 37.77 -1.71 -32.62
C GLY A 772 38.54 -1.51 -33.93
N GLN A 773 38.44 -0.33 -34.58
CA GLN A 773 39.21 0.03 -35.77
C GLN A 773 40.15 1.24 -35.55
N GLN A 774 39.69 2.28 -34.85
CA GLN A 774 40.45 3.51 -34.59
C GLN A 774 40.01 4.13 -33.26
N SER A 775 40.94 4.78 -32.57
CA SER A 775 40.64 5.60 -31.38
C SER A 775 40.40 7.06 -31.74
N TYR A 776 39.32 7.65 -31.20
CA TYR A 776 38.96 9.06 -31.41
C TYR A 776 38.38 9.70 -30.15
N ILE A 777 38.30 11.03 -30.12
CA ILE A 777 37.65 11.77 -29.02
C ILE A 777 36.14 11.52 -29.12
N PRO A 778 35.49 10.94 -28.09
CA PRO A 778 34.07 10.63 -28.09
C PRO A 778 33.20 11.88 -28.21
N THR A 779 31.93 11.72 -28.58
CA THR A 779 30.91 12.77 -28.36
C THR A 779 30.27 12.62 -26.98
N ALA A 780 29.53 13.63 -26.52
CA ALA A 780 28.78 13.54 -25.25
C ALA A 780 27.79 12.38 -25.24
N ILE A 781 27.23 12.07 -26.41
CA ILE A 781 26.35 10.93 -26.65
C ILE A 781 27.07 9.62 -26.38
N ASP A 782 28.31 9.50 -26.84
CA ASP A 782 29.09 8.28 -26.65
C ASP A 782 29.42 8.05 -25.17
N VAL A 783 29.84 9.11 -24.45
CA VAL A 783 30.16 9.02 -23.02
C VAL A 783 28.90 8.70 -22.21
N ILE A 784 27.81 9.45 -22.43
CA ILE A 784 26.52 9.25 -21.74
C ILE A 784 25.91 7.89 -22.10
N GLY A 785 26.00 7.48 -23.36
CA GLY A 785 25.52 6.18 -23.82
C GLY A 785 26.25 5.02 -23.15
N ILE A 786 27.58 5.11 -22.98
CA ILE A 786 28.34 4.10 -22.23
C ILE A 786 27.94 4.12 -20.75
N LEU A 787 27.76 5.31 -20.15
CA LEU A 787 27.35 5.44 -18.74
C LEU A 787 25.91 4.98 -18.49
N ALA A 788 24.98 5.12 -19.44
CA ALA A 788 23.58 4.71 -19.31
C ALA A 788 23.40 3.20 -19.12
N ASN A 789 24.40 2.41 -19.53
CA ASN A 789 24.44 0.97 -19.33
C ASN A 789 25.90 0.53 -19.16
N LEU A 790 26.50 0.96 -18.05
CA LEU A 790 27.87 0.64 -17.71
C LEU A 790 27.95 -0.82 -17.24
N THR A 791 28.60 -1.68 -18.01
CA THR A 791 28.65 -3.13 -17.72
C THR A 791 29.99 -3.57 -17.16
N LYS A 792 31.06 -2.77 -17.37
CA LYS A 792 32.39 -3.08 -16.84
C LYS A 792 33.20 -1.83 -16.56
N VAL A 793 33.97 -1.87 -15.48
CA VAL A 793 35.00 -0.88 -15.15
C VAL A 793 36.29 -1.64 -14.88
N THR A 794 37.35 -1.32 -15.62
CA THR A 794 38.62 -2.04 -15.55
C THR A 794 39.76 -1.05 -15.30
N PRO A 795 40.21 -0.88 -14.04
CA PRO A 795 41.47 -0.21 -13.77
C PRO A 795 42.65 -1.10 -14.16
N ASN A 796 43.70 -0.52 -14.72
CA ASN A 796 44.87 -1.29 -15.14
C ASN A 796 45.85 -1.48 -13.97
N THR A 797 46.20 -2.73 -13.66
CA THR A 797 46.97 -3.11 -12.45
C THR A 797 48.43 -3.45 -12.74
N TRP A 798 48.92 -3.16 -13.95
CA TRP A 798 50.28 -3.52 -14.35
C TRP A 798 50.94 -2.42 -15.18
N ALA A 799 51.93 -1.71 -14.63
CA ALA A 799 52.61 -0.61 -15.30
C ALA A 799 54.12 -0.85 -15.37
N ASN A 800 54.73 -0.65 -16.55
CA ASN A 800 56.17 -0.79 -16.80
C ASN A 800 56.79 -2.11 -16.26
N GLY A 801 56.05 -3.21 -16.30
CA GLY A 801 56.53 -4.52 -15.82
C GLY A 801 56.43 -4.75 -14.31
N GLN A 802 55.79 -3.85 -13.57
CA GLN A 802 55.61 -3.92 -12.11
C GLN A 802 54.11 -3.91 -11.75
N PRO A 803 53.70 -4.62 -10.67
CA PRO A 803 52.34 -4.58 -10.19
C PRO A 803 51.98 -3.22 -9.59
N VAL A 804 50.76 -2.76 -9.88
CA VAL A 804 50.14 -1.57 -9.30
C VAL A 804 48.83 -1.99 -8.67
N ARG A 805 48.67 -1.74 -7.36
CA ARG A 805 47.46 -2.09 -6.63
C ARG A 805 46.51 -0.90 -6.57
N VAL A 806 45.25 -1.16 -6.89
CA VAL A 806 44.16 -0.19 -6.77
C VAL A 806 43.59 -0.29 -5.36
N THR A 807 43.65 0.79 -4.61
CA THR A 807 43.18 0.84 -3.21
C THR A 807 41.85 1.55 -3.06
N TYR A 808 41.46 2.32 -4.08
CA TYR A 808 40.24 3.10 -4.07
C TYR A 808 39.81 3.39 -5.50
N LEU A 809 38.54 3.19 -5.81
CA LEU A 809 37.90 3.68 -7.03
C LEU A 809 36.54 4.24 -6.66
N ALA A 810 36.25 5.47 -7.05
CA ALA A 810 34.96 6.09 -6.80
C ALA A 810 34.44 6.91 -7.98
N MET A 811 33.12 6.90 -8.15
CA MET A 811 32.38 7.68 -9.13
C MET A 811 31.32 8.49 -8.40
N VAL A 812 31.25 9.79 -8.70
CA VAL A 812 30.18 10.66 -8.21
C VAL A 812 28.95 10.50 -9.12
N SER A 813 27.86 10.03 -8.54
CA SER A 813 26.54 9.89 -9.16
C SER A 813 25.51 10.71 -8.36
N ASN A 814 24.22 10.59 -8.68
CA ASN A 814 23.13 11.18 -7.90
C ASN A 814 21.97 10.21 -7.65
N GLU A 815 21.12 10.60 -6.71
CA GLU A 815 19.84 9.95 -6.41
C GLU A 815 18.79 10.99 -6.03
N LYS A 816 17.51 10.66 -6.21
CA LYS A 816 16.38 11.55 -5.89
C LYS A 816 16.21 11.63 -4.37
N ALA A 817 16.19 12.84 -3.83
CA ALA A 817 16.05 13.11 -2.40
C ALA A 817 14.66 12.66 -1.91
N GLY A 818 14.64 11.65 -1.03
CA GLY A 818 13.40 11.21 -0.40
C GLY A 818 12.83 12.28 0.55
N THR A 819 11.50 12.37 0.63
CA THR A 819 10.74 13.30 1.50
C THR A 819 10.75 12.90 2.99
N LYS A 820 11.90 12.49 3.53
CA LYS A 820 12.18 12.42 4.97
C LYS A 820 13.61 12.90 5.21
N GLY A 821 13.76 14.19 5.47
CA GLY A 821 15.05 14.90 5.42
C GLY A 821 15.81 14.99 6.75
N ALA A 822 17.12 15.25 6.57
CA ALA A 822 18.11 15.84 7.48
C ALA A 822 19.13 14.90 8.16
N ASN A 823 19.89 14.17 7.35
CA ASN A 823 21.34 14.41 7.40
C ASN A 823 21.72 15.20 6.16
N GLN A 824 22.64 16.14 6.34
CA GLN A 824 23.09 17.15 5.39
C GLN A 824 23.78 16.50 4.17
N LEU A 825 23.00 15.90 3.28
CA LEU A 825 23.47 15.55 1.95
C LEU A 825 23.29 16.80 1.10
N THR A 826 24.41 17.35 0.65
CA THR A 826 24.48 18.50 -0.26
C THR A 826 23.56 18.25 -1.44
N GLU A 827 22.54 19.10 -1.59
CA GLU A 827 21.76 19.18 -2.82
C GLU A 827 22.74 19.42 -3.97
N VAL A 828 22.65 18.59 -5.01
CA VAL A 828 23.57 18.66 -6.13
C VAL A 828 23.01 19.53 -7.22
N ALA A 829 23.77 20.56 -7.58
CA ALA A 829 23.40 21.46 -8.67
C ALA A 829 23.81 20.92 -10.06
N PHE A 830 24.41 19.73 -10.14
CA PHE A 830 24.94 19.18 -11.39
C PHE A 830 23.97 18.31 -12.20
N VAL A 831 22.74 18.10 -11.71
CA VAL A 831 21.68 17.44 -12.48
C VAL A 831 21.02 18.50 -13.35
N GLU A 832 20.98 18.32 -14.67
CA GLU A 832 20.29 19.25 -15.56
C GLU A 832 18.77 19.06 -15.47
N GLU A 833 18.05 20.17 -15.55
CA GLU A 833 16.61 20.26 -15.78
C GLU A 833 16.41 21.12 -17.01
N CYS A 834 16.12 20.45 -18.12
CA CYS A 834 16.03 21.05 -19.43
C CYS A 834 14.63 21.59 -19.70
N THR A 835 14.59 22.72 -20.39
CA THR A 835 13.35 23.23 -20.98
C THR A 835 13.10 22.48 -22.30
N CYS A 836 12.32 21.40 -22.24
CA CYS A 836 12.03 20.57 -23.39
C CYS A 836 11.09 21.26 -24.38
N SER A 837 11.36 21.11 -25.67
CA SER A 837 10.62 21.82 -26.71
C SER A 837 9.23 21.21 -26.92
N GLU A 838 8.22 22.07 -26.93
CA GLU A 838 6.87 21.69 -27.36
C GLU A 838 6.83 21.23 -28.82
N THR A 839 7.79 21.60 -29.67
CA THR A 839 7.80 21.20 -31.08
C THR A 839 8.25 19.76 -31.29
N THR A 840 9.09 19.21 -30.41
CA THR A 840 9.57 17.83 -30.48
C THR A 840 8.82 16.90 -29.53
N HIS A 841 7.95 17.46 -28.68
CA HIS A 841 7.09 16.76 -27.73
C HIS A 841 7.86 15.82 -26.78
N THR A 842 9.09 16.21 -26.41
CA THR A 842 9.95 15.46 -25.50
C THR A 842 9.73 15.89 -24.05
N GLY A 843 10.13 15.03 -23.11
CA GLY A 843 9.95 15.19 -21.67
C GLY A 843 11.05 14.49 -20.87
N GLY A 844 10.97 14.63 -19.55
CA GLY A 844 12.03 14.21 -18.62
C GLY A 844 13.06 15.32 -18.37
N LEU A 845 13.92 15.12 -17.36
CA LEU A 845 14.88 16.14 -16.90
C LEU A 845 15.91 16.55 -17.97
N SER A 846 16.24 15.65 -18.89
CA SER A 846 17.16 15.90 -20.01
C SER A 846 16.45 15.88 -21.36
N CYS A 847 15.10 15.86 -21.42
CA CYS A 847 14.35 15.65 -22.66
C CYS A 847 14.61 14.28 -23.32
N GLN A 848 14.89 13.27 -22.52
CA GLN A 848 15.27 11.93 -22.97
C GLN A 848 14.08 11.05 -23.39
N SER A 849 12.88 11.33 -22.86
CA SER A 849 11.66 10.58 -23.10
C SER A 849 10.66 11.41 -23.90
N CYS A 850 9.55 10.80 -24.33
CA CYS A 850 8.41 11.59 -24.80
C CYS A 850 7.67 12.23 -23.62
N ALA A 851 7.08 13.40 -23.86
CA ALA A 851 6.16 14.02 -22.91
C ALA A 851 4.92 13.14 -22.71
N THR A 852 4.23 13.28 -21.58
CA THR A 852 2.99 12.55 -21.30
C THR A 852 1.99 12.72 -22.44
N GLY A 853 1.49 11.61 -22.98
CA GLY A 853 0.57 11.60 -24.12
C GLY A 853 1.23 11.62 -25.49
N TYR A 854 2.54 11.37 -25.57
CA TYR A 854 3.28 11.25 -26.82
C TYR A 854 4.11 9.95 -26.86
N LYS A 855 4.35 9.44 -28.08
CA LYS A 855 5.17 8.26 -28.38
C LYS A 855 6.25 8.59 -29.41
N ARG A 856 7.26 7.74 -29.56
CA ARG A 856 8.29 7.93 -30.59
C ARG A 856 7.72 7.72 -31.99
N GLU A 857 8.13 8.58 -32.92
CA GLU A 857 7.69 8.53 -34.33
C GLU A 857 8.16 7.24 -35.04
N ASN A 858 9.37 6.77 -34.75
CA ASN A 858 9.92 5.53 -35.32
C ASN A 858 10.35 4.57 -34.21
N SER A 859 9.55 3.54 -33.95
CA SER A 859 9.82 2.49 -32.96
C SER A 859 11.09 1.68 -33.22
N SER A 860 11.70 1.79 -34.40
CA SER A 860 12.96 1.11 -34.76
C SER A 860 14.21 1.91 -34.39
N LEU A 861 14.06 3.21 -34.13
CA LEU A 861 15.13 4.11 -33.69
C LEU A 861 14.91 4.39 -32.21
N THR A 862 15.52 3.59 -31.33
CA THR A 862 15.60 3.84 -29.87
C THR A 862 16.45 5.06 -29.51
N SER A 863 16.69 5.95 -30.47
CA SER A 863 17.54 7.11 -30.32
C SER A 863 16.81 8.18 -29.49
N PRO A 864 17.37 8.63 -28.36
CA PRO A 864 16.78 9.69 -27.54
C PRO A 864 16.70 11.05 -28.27
N TYR A 865 17.29 11.18 -29.45
CA TYR A 865 17.17 12.33 -30.37
C TYR A 865 15.93 12.31 -31.26
N SER A 866 15.13 11.24 -31.23
CA SER A 866 13.91 11.13 -32.07
C SER A 866 12.82 12.09 -31.62
N THR A 867 12.06 12.59 -32.60
CA THR A 867 10.82 13.35 -32.39
C THR A 867 9.72 12.46 -31.82
N CYS A 868 8.91 13.04 -30.94
CA CYS A 868 7.73 12.39 -30.41
C CYS A 868 6.48 12.89 -31.16
N MET A 869 5.48 12.02 -31.27
CA MET A 869 4.19 12.30 -31.88
C MET A 869 3.07 11.92 -30.91
N ALA A 870 1.92 12.59 -31.01
CA ALA A 870 0.82 12.38 -30.08
C ALA A 870 0.34 10.93 -30.09
N CYS A 871 -0.01 10.43 -28.91
CA CYS A 871 -0.68 9.15 -28.74
C CYS A 871 -2.02 9.16 -29.49
N ASN A 872 -2.26 8.14 -30.32
CA ASN A 872 -3.53 7.99 -31.01
C ASN A 872 -4.42 6.99 -30.26
N CYS A 873 -5.19 7.50 -29.30
CA CYS A 873 -6.15 6.72 -28.51
C CYS A 873 -7.59 6.98 -28.95
N SER A 874 -7.81 7.26 -30.24
CA SER A 874 -9.15 7.53 -30.81
C SER A 874 -9.94 8.63 -30.10
N ARG A 875 -9.26 9.57 -29.42
CA ARG A 875 -9.85 10.58 -28.51
C ARG A 875 -10.69 10.00 -27.36
N ARG A 876 -10.40 8.75 -27.00
CA ARG A 876 -11.11 7.92 -26.02
C ARG A 876 -10.18 7.39 -24.93
N GLY A 877 -9.05 8.06 -24.68
CA GLY A 877 -8.22 7.76 -23.52
C GLY A 877 -8.87 8.28 -22.23
N ALA A 878 -8.46 7.73 -21.08
CA ALA A 878 -8.96 8.16 -19.77
C ALA A 878 -8.46 9.57 -19.36
N THR A 879 -7.37 10.04 -19.95
CA THR A 879 -6.72 11.33 -19.69
C THR A 879 -6.66 12.19 -20.95
N ASP A 880 -6.44 13.50 -20.78
CA ASP A 880 -6.23 14.47 -21.87
C ASP A 880 -4.95 15.29 -21.59
N PRO A 881 -3.84 15.06 -22.31
CA PRO A 881 -3.68 14.13 -23.44
C PRO A 881 -3.63 12.65 -23.01
N PRO A 882 -4.06 11.71 -23.87
CA PRO A 882 -4.21 10.31 -23.51
C PRO A 882 -2.88 9.58 -23.40
N GLU A 883 -2.68 8.86 -22.30
CA GLU A 883 -1.43 8.14 -22.04
C GLU A 883 -1.31 6.86 -22.88
N CYS A 884 -0.14 6.65 -23.49
CA CYS A 884 0.20 5.44 -24.24
C CYS A 884 1.65 5.02 -23.99
N ASN A 885 1.96 3.76 -24.29
CA ASN A 885 3.32 3.26 -24.24
C ASN A 885 4.22 4.01 -25.23
N GLU A 886 5.36 4.51 -24.76
CA GLU A 886 6.29 5.37 -25.52
C GLU A 886 6.82 4.72 -26.81
N LEU A 887 6.90 3.39 -26.86
CA LEU A 887 7.44 2.64 -28.00
C LEU A 887 6.34 2.02 -28.88
N SER A 888 5.37 1.33 -28.29
CA SER A 888 4.32 0.64 -29.05
C SER A 888 3.17 1.56 -29.44
N GLY A 889 2.94 2.64 -28.70
CA GLY A 889 1.79 3.53 -28.91
C GLY A 889 0.45 2.95 -28.45
N VAL A 890 0.47 1.80 -27.76
CA VAL A 890 -0.73 1.19 -27.16
C VAL A 890 -1.18 2.03 -25.98
N CYS A 891 -2.47 2.36 -25.93
CA CYS A 891 -3.04 3.21 -24.89
C CYS A 891 -3.05 2.48 -23.55
N LEU A 892 -2.59 3.17 -22.50
CA LEU A 892 -2.48 2.57 -21.17
C LEU A 892 -3.85 2.46 -20.48
N ASN A 893 -4.70 3.48 -20.67
CA ASN A 893 -6.02 3.55 -20.07
C ASN A 893 -7.05 4.11 -21.06
N CYS A 894 -8.12 3.35 -21.30
CA CYS A 894 -9.26 3.80 -22.10
C CYS A 894 -10.32 4.46 -21.21
N ARG A 895 -11.06 5.40 -21.79
CA ARG A 895 -12.23 6.04 -21.17
C ARG A 895 -13.29 4.98 -20.90
N ASN A 896 -14.05 5.14 -19.82
CA ASN A 896 -15.19 4.26 -19.53
C ASN A 896 -16.09 4.09 -20.75
N GLY A 897 -16.42 2.84 -21.09
CA GLY A 897 -17.19 2.48 -22.27
C GLY A 897 -16.38 2.18 -23.52
N THR A 898 -15.04 2.26 -23.48
CA THR A 898 -14.17 2.05 -24.65
C THR A 898 -13.08 1.02 -24.38
N VAL A 899 -12.76 0.20 -25.38
CA VAL A 899 -11.81 -0.91 -25.31
C VAL A 899 -11.01 -1.05 -26.62
N GLY A 900 -9.89 -1.77 -26.57
CA GLY A 900 -8.96 -1.95 -27.69
C GLY A 900 -7.59 -1.34 -27.42
N GLU A 901 -6.59 -1.67 -28.25
CA GLU A 901 -5.21 -1.18 -28.07
C GLU A 901 -5.11 0.34 -28.30
N HIS A 902 -6.08 0.93 -29.00
CA HIS A 902 -6.20 2.36 -29.27
C HIS A 902 -7.56 2.94 -28.85
N CYS A 903 -8.26 2.26 -27.93
CA CYS A 903 -9.60 2.62 -27.44
C CYS A 903 -10.64 2.81 -28.56
N GLU A 904 -10.49 2.05 -29.65
CA GLU A 904 -11.20 2.23 -30.90
C GLU A 904 -12.58 1.54 -30.94
N ARG A 905 -12.88 0.67 -29.97
CA ARG A 905 -14.14 -0.08 -29.90
C ARG A 905 -14.95 0.29 -28.67
N CYS A 906 -16.28 0.19 -28.77
CA CYS A 906 -17.14 0.28 -27.59
C CYS A 906 -17.05 -1.00 -26.75
N ALA A 907 -17.10 -0.83 -25.44
CA ALA A 907 -17.25 -1.92 -24.49
C ALA A 907 -18.65 -2.57 -24.61
N ALA A 908 -18.87 -3.70 -23.94
CA ALA A 908 -20.12 -4.45 -24.08
C ALA A 908 -21.33 -3.63 -23.59
N HIS A 909 -22.42 -3.65 -24.37
CA HIS A 909 -23.67 -2.95 -24.08
C HIS A 909 -23.56 -1.42 -23.97
N VAL A 910 -22.55 -0.86 -24.64
CA VAL A 910 -22.29 0.57 -24.77
C VAL A 910 -22.45 0.97 -26.23
N GLY A 911 -23.26 2.00 -26.46
CA GLY A 911 -23.52 2.59 -27.76
C GLY A 911 -23.26 4.09 -27.78
N GLY A 912 -23.84 4.77 -28.78
CA GLY A 912 -23.56 6.17 -29.08
C GLY A 912 -22.32 6.33 -29.97
N GLY A 913 -22.25 7.47 -30.68
CA GLY A 913 -21.13 7.75 -31.60
C GLY A 913 -19.76 7.76 -30.92
N GLU A 914 -19.73 8.02 -29.61
CA GLU A 914 -18.51 8.10 -28.78
C GLU A 914 -18.40 7.00 -27.70
N CYS A 915 -19.21 5.94 -27.77
CA CYS A 915 -19.25 4.87 -26.76
C CYS A 915 -19.44 5.41 -25.32
N ASP A 916 -20.28 6.42 -25.16
CA ASP A 916 -20.48 7.16 -23.92
C ASP A 916 -21.89 6.97 -23.36
N VAL A 917 -22.71 6.13 -24.00
CA VAL A 917 -24.12 5.93 -23.64
C VAL A 917 -24.40 4.44 -23.55
N CYS A 918 -24.94 3.99 -22.42
CA CYS A 918 -25.45 2.63 -22.31
C CYS A 918 -26.58 2.37 -23.31
N ASP A 919 -26.60 1.16 -23.88
CA ASP A 919 -27.71 0.68 -24.67
C ASP A 919 -29.01 0.67 -23.84
N ASN A 920 -30.16 0.61 -24.52
CA ASN A 920 -31.44 0.48 -23.82
C ASN A 920 -31.44 -0.80 -22.99
N GLU A 921 -32.04 -0.73 -21.79
CA GLU A 921 -32.02 -1.82 -20.79
C GLU A 921 -30.67 -2.01 -20.07
N PHE A 922 -29.71 -1.10 -20.26
CA PHE A 922 -28.45 -1.08 -19.51
C PHE A 922 -28.16 0.30 -18.88
N TRP A 923 -27.39 0.34 -17.81
CA TRP A 923 -27.05 1.53 -17.03
C TRP A 923 -25.67 1.41 -16.37
N GLY A 924 -25.12 2.54 -15.90
CA GLY A 924 -23.89 2.56 -15.12
C GLY A 924 -22.66 2.26 -15.98
N LEU A 925 -22.23 3.24 -16.76
CA LEU A 925 -21.08 3.15 -17.68
C LEU A 925 -19.75 2.95 -16.93
N LEU A 926 -19.13 1.79 -17.13
CA LEU A 926 -17.83 1.39 -16.57
C LEU A 926 -16.81 1.15 -17.68
N ALA A 927 -15.55 0.88 -17.31
CA ALA A 927 -14.47 0.57 -18.26
C ALA A 927 -14.78 -0.68 -19.11
N ASP A 928 -15.44 -1.68 -18.54
CA ASP A 928 -15.78 -2.96 -19.15
C ASP A 928 -17.16 -3.00 -19.82
N GLY A 929 -18.00 -1.98 -19.64
CA GLY A 929 -19.31 -1.88 -20.29
C GLY A 929 -20.40 -1.26 -19.41
N CYS A 930 -21.66 -1.51 -19.77
CA CYS A 930 -22.82 -1.14 -18.96
C CYS A 930 -23.50 -2.36 -18.33
N ARG A 931 -24.15 -2.15 -17.17
CA ARG A 931 -24.85 -3.19 -16.40
C ARG A 931 -26.31 -3.28 -16.81
N ALA A 932 -26.90 -4.47 -16.80
CA ALA A 932 -28.32 -4.62 -17.11
C ALA A 932 -29.24 -3.92 -16.08
N CYS A 933 -30.33 -3.32 -16.56
CA CYS A 933 -31.34 -2.66 -15.75
C CYS A 933 -32.06 -3.64 -14.80
N ASN A 934 -32.41 -4.83 -15.29
CA ASN A 934 -33.16 -5.85 -14.55
C ASN A 934 -34.46 -5.33 -13.91
N CYS A 935 -35.21 -4.48 -14.63
CA CYS A 935 -36.51 -4.00 -14.16
C CYS A 935 -37.49 -5.16 -14.00
N SER A 936 -38.16 -5.23 -12.87
CA SER A 936 -39.18 -6.23 -12.54
C SER A 936 -40.38 -6.04 -13.44
N ALA A 937 -40.66 -7.00 -14.32
CA ALA A 937 -41.79 -6.97 -15.24
C ALA A 937 -43.16 -6.74 -14.56
N PRO A 938 -43.50 -7.33 -13.39
CA PRO A 938 -44.77 -7.04 -12.72
C PRO A 938 -44.82 -5.67 -12.05
N GLY A 939 -43.67 -5.11 -11.62
CA GLY A 939 -43.66 -3.87 -10.85
C GLY A 939 -43.16 -2.63 -11.61
N SER A 940 -42.67 -2.81 -12.84
CA SER A 940 -42.15 -1.73 -13.69
C SER A 940 -43.03 -1.51 -14.90
N ASN A 941 -43.22 -0.26 -15.28
CA ASN A 941 -43.95 0.12 -16.48
C ASN A 941 -43.11 -0.08 -17.78
N SER A 942 -41.80 -0.26 -17.65
CA SER A 942 -40.86 -0.41 -18.77
C SER A 942 -39.60 -1.19 -18.34
N PRO A 943 -39.00 -2.01 -19.23
CA PRO A 943 -37.69 -2.62 -19.00
C PRO A 943 -36.53 -1.63 -19.11
N VAL A 944 -36.79 -0.43 -19.66
CA VAL A 944 -35.80 0.64 -19.79
C VAL A 944 -35.69 1.41 -18.47
N CYS A 945 -34.51 1.38 -17.87
CA CYS A 945 -34.20 2.16 -16.68
C CYS A 945 -33.42 3.43 -17.01
N ASN A 946 -33.27 4.31 -16.01
CA ASN A 946 -32.39 5.45 -16.11
C ASN A 946 -30.94 5.00 -16.35
N LYS A 947 -30.29 5.54 -17.39
CA LYS A 947 -28.95 5.12 -17.84
C LYS A 947 -27.83 5.37 -16.83
N THR A 948 -28.03 6.25 -15.85
CA THR A 948 -27.02 6.61 -14.84
C THR A 948 -27.31 5.98 -13.49
N SER A 949 -28.56 6.05 -13.01
CA SER A 949 -28.93 5.53 -11.68
C SER A 949 -29.44 4.09 -11.69
N GLY A 950 -29.77 3.56 -12.87
CA GLY A 950 -30.38 2.25 -13.01
C GLY A 950 -31.83 2.19 -12.55
N GLN A 951 -32.44 3.31 -12.18
CA GLN A 951 -33.79 3.34 -11.63
C GLN A 951 -34.82 3.01 -12.71
N CYS A 952 -35.60 1.97 -12.47
CA CYS A 952 -36.73 1.56 -13.29
C CYS A 952 -37.95 2.43 -13.01
N ALA A 953 -38.83 2.60 -14.00
CA ALA A 953 -40.08 3.33 -13.84
C ALA A 953 -41.13 2.44 -13.15
N CYS A 954 -41.32 2.62 -11.84
CA CYS A 954 -42.17 1.75 -11.04
C CYS A 954 -43.68 2.02 -11.25
N ALA A 955 -44.48 0.97 -11.13
CA ALA A 955 -45.94 1.02 -11.08
C ALA A 955 -46.42 1.60 -9.72
N SER A 956 -47.71 1.91 -9.61
CA SER A 956 -48.26 2.55 -8.40
C SER A 956 -48.00 1.73 -7.15
N HIS A 957 -47.51 2.37 -6.09
CA HIS A 957 -47.18 1.74 -4.80
C HIS A 957 -46.12 0.63 -4.89
N VAL A 958 -45.24 0.72 -5.89
CA VAL A 958 -44.08 -0.16 -6.06
C VAL A 958 -42.80 0.68 -5.97
N THR A 959 -41.80 0.18 -5.26
CA THR A 959 -40.54 0.85 -4.97
C THR A 959 -39.34 -0.08 -5.22
N GLY A 960 -38.13 0.47 -5.02
CA GLY A 960 -36.86 -0.20 -5.31
C GLY A 960 -36.30 0.15 -6.69
N ARG A 961 -34.98 -0.02 -6.87
CA ARG A 961 -34.29 0.30 -8.13
C ARG A 961 -34.87 -0.47 -9.32
N THR A 962 -35.20 -1.73 -9.10
CA THR A 962 -35.78 -2.68 -10.05
C THR A 962 -37.31 -2.73 -9.98
N CYS A 963 -37.96 -1.95 -9.11
CA CYS A 963 -39.40 -2.00 -8.86
C CYS A 963 -39.91 -3.40 -8.50
N ASP A 964 -39.19 -4.11 -7.64
CA ASP A 964 -39.50 -5.46 -7.18
C ASP A 964 -40.11 -5.51 -5.79
N LYS A 965 -40.31 -4.35 -5.14
CA LYS A 965 -40.82 -4.24 -3.77
C LYS A 965 -42.07 -3.39 -3.73
N CYS A 966 -43.00 -3.72 -2.84
CA CYS A 966 -44.11 -2.82 -2.55
C CYS A 966 -43.66 -1.66 -1.67
N GLU A 967 -44.27 -0.50 -1.88
CA GLU A 967 -44.20 0.59 -0.92
C GLU A 967 -44.73 0.12 0.43
N GLU A 968 -44.28 0.79 1.48
CA GLU A 968 -44.66 0.46 2.84
C GLU A 968 -46.17 0.61 3.06
N ASN A 969 -46.77 -0.29 3.85
CA ASN A 969 -48.22 -0.48 3.97
C ASN A 969 -48.92 -1.04 2.71
N PHE A 970 -48.17 -1.52 1.71
CA PHE A 970 -48.71 -2.24 0.55
C PHE A 970 -48.05 -3.62 0.41
N GLN A 971 -48.80 -4.60 -0.08
CA GLN A 971 -48.38 -5.99 -0.26
C GLN A 971 -48.91 -6.56 -1.57
N GLY A 972 -48.33 -7.69 -1.99
CA GLY A 972 -48.77 -8.43 -3.17
C GLY A 972 -48.49 -7.68 -4.48
N LEU A 973 -47.23 -7.70 -4.93
CA LEU A 973 -46.82 -7.09 -6.19
C LEU A 973 -47.54 -7.74 -7.38
N THR A 974 -48.39 -6.96 -8.06
CA THR A 974 -49.07 -7.36 -9.30
C THR A 974 -48.70 -6.45 -10.45
N SER A 975 -49.08 -6.81 -11.68
CA SER A 975 -48.93 -5.94 -12.88
C SER A 975 -49.66 -4.59 -12.78
N SER A 976 -50.48 -4.39 -11.75
CA SER A 976 -51.23 -3.15 -11.50
C SER A 976 -50.62 -2.31 -10.37
N GLY A 977 -49.53 -2.79 -9.75
CA GLY A 977 -48.97 -2.24 -8.52
C GLY A 977 -49.23 -3.12 -7.30
N CYS A 978 -49.00 -2.56 -6.11
CA CYS A 978 -49.23 -3.22 -4.83
C CYS A 978 -50.55 -2.79 -4.17
N VAL A 979 -51.08 -3.66 -3.30
CA VAL A 979 -52.39 -3.48 -2.65
C VAL A 979 -52.19 -3.12 -1.18
N GLU A 980 -52.94 -2.15 -0.66
CA GLU A 980 -52.80 -1.68 0.72
C GLU A 980 -53.06 -2.80 1.77
N CYS A 981 -52.29 -2.79 2.85
CA CYS A 981 -52.41 -3.72 3.97
C CYS A 981 -53.59 -3.36 4.89
N ASP A 982 -54.05 -4.33 5.70
CA ASP A 982 -55.20 -4.16 6.61
C ASP A 982 -54.93 -3.16 7.75
N SER A 983 -56.03 -2.64 8.34
CA SER A 983 -56.08 -1.58 9.37
C SER A 983 -55.32 -1.83 10.68
N CYS A 984 -54.66 -2.98 10.83
CA CYS A 984 -53.78 -3.28 11.95
C CYS A 984 -52.41 -2.60 11.79
N TYR A 985 -51.96 -2.39 10.54
CA TYR A 985 -50.67 -1.75 10.24
C TYR A 985 -50.66 -0.26 10.65
N SER A 986 -51.78 0.44 10.46
CA SER A 986 -51.96 1.84 10.84
C SER A 986 -51.97 2.09 12.36
N LEU A 987 -52.20 1.05 13.17
CA LEU A 987 -52.06 1.13 14.64
C LEU A 987 -50.59 0.98 15.09
N LEU A 988 -49.77 0.24 14.33
CA LEU A 988 -48.34 0.03 14.56
C LEU A 988 -47.49 1.21 14.07
N GLU A 989 -47.95 1.92 13.03
CA GLU A 989 -47.28 3.08 12.44
C GLU A 989 -46.95 4.16 13.49
N THR A 990 -47.86 4.42 14.44
CA THR A 990 -47.64 5.41 15.51
C THR A 990 -46.53 5.06 16.50
N ALA A 991 -46.19 3.78 16.65
CA ALA A 991 -45.09 3.31 17.52
C ALA A 991 -43.75 3.17 16.77
N ILE A 992 -43.81 2.97 15.45
CA ILE A 992 -42.66 2.64 14.59
C ILE A 992 -42.05 3.88 13.93
N VAL A 993 -42.87 4.86 13.54
CA VAL A 993 -42.43 6.10 12.86
C VAL A 993 -41.34 6.87 13.65
N PRO A 994 -41.43 7.03 14.99
CA PRO A 994 -40.37 7.69 15.76
C PRO A 994 -39.03 6.94 15.74
N LEU A 995 -39.06 5.60 15.69
CA LEU A 995 -37.86 4.75 15.68
C LEU A 995 -37.15 4.76 14.32
N ARG A 996 -37.90 4.89 13.22
CA ARG A 996 -37.33 5.02 11.86
C ARG A 996 -36.79 6.41 11.58
N GLN A 997 -37.47 7.45 12.07
CA GLN A 997 -36.95 8.81 12.01
C GLN A 997 -35.61 8.89 12.76
N LEU A 998 -35.53 8.23 13.91
CA LEU A 998 -34.30 8.13 14.69
C LEU A 998 -33.15 7.44 13.94
N GLU A 999 -33.41 6.33 13.25
CA GLU A 999 -32.40 5.64 12.43
C GLU A 999 -31.93 6.51 11.26
N THR A 1000 -32.87 7.23 10.63
CA THR A 1000 -32.58 8.14 9.51
C THR A 1000 -31.73 9.33 9.94
N ASP A 1001 -32.03 9.92 11.11
CA ASP A 1001 -31.28 11.03 11.68
C ASP A 1001 -29.85 10.60 12.09
N ILE A 1002 -29.70 9.40 12.67
CA ILE A 1002 -28.37 8.82 13.01
C ILE A 1002 -27.54 8.59 11.75
N ASN A 1003 -28.13 7.99 10.70
CA ASN A 1003 -27.42 7.73 9.45
C ASN A 1003 -27.03 9.02 8.73
N THR A 1004 -27.91 10.02 8.72
CA THR A 1004 -27.64 11.33 8.11
C THR A 1004 -26.50 12.06 8.83
N ASN A 1005 -26.43 11.96 10.16
CA ASN A 1005 -25.35 12.54 10.95
C ASN A 1005 -24.01 11.81 10.76
N ILE A 1006 -24.01 10.48 10.60
CA ILE A 1006 -22.80 9.70 10.28
C ILE A 1006 -22.28 10.05 8.88
N SER A 1007 -23.16 10.09 7.87
CA SER A 1007 -22.76 10.45 6.50
C SER A 1007 -22.25 11.89 6.38
N ALA A 1008 -22.75 12.81 7.22
CA ALA A 1008 -22.23 14.18 7.31
C ALA A 1008 -20.84 14.28 7.99
N LEU A 1009 -20.42 13.28 8.76
CA LEU A 1009 -19.07 13.15 9.34
C LEU A 1009 -18.08 12.48 8.38
N GLU A 1010 -18.56 11.66 7.43
CA GLU A 1010 -17.75 10.89 6.47
C GLU A 1010 -17.37 11.67 5.18
N SER A 1011 -17.98 12.82 4.90
CA SER A 1011 -17.70 13.57 3.66
C SER A 1011 -16.31 14.22 3.66
N LYS A 1012 -15.42 13.73 2.78
CA LYS A 1012 -14.00 14.13 2.58
C LYS A 1012 -13.74 15.56 2.07
N ASP A 1013 -14.62 16.53 2.31
CA ASP A 1013 -14.38 17.91 1.88
C ASP A 1013 -13.69 18.73 2.99
N MET A 1014 -12.37 18.53 3.12
CA MET A 1014 -11.49 19.36 3.97
C MET A 1014 -10.97 20.56 3.17
N ASN A 1015 -11.88 21.44 2.75
CA ASN A 1015 -11.50 22.77 2.29
C ASN A 1015 -12.09 23.85 3.21
N SER A 1016 -11.18 24.39 4.05
CA SER A 1016 -11.28 25.65 4.81
C SER A 1016 -12.01 25.68 6.17
N VAL A 1017 -11.21 25.95 7.21
CA VAL A 1017 -11.52 26.50 8.55
C VAL A 1017 -12.32 25.60 9.52
N LEU A 1018 -11.83 25.47 10.76
CA LEU A 1018 -12.40 24.76 11.92
C LEU A 1018 -13.86 25.13 12.29
N GLY A 1019 -14.48 26.14 11.66
CA GLY A 1019 -15.77 26.72 12.06
C GLY A 1019 -17.01 25.91 11.66
N PRO A 1020 -17.19 25.52 10.39
CA PRO A 1020 -18.34 24.75 9.93
C PRO A 1020 -18.41 23.35 10.56
N PHE A 1021 -17.26 22.70 10.78
CA PHE A 1021 -17.17 21.43 11.50
C PHE A 1021 -17.72 21.55 12.93
N MET A 1022 -17.30 22.57 13.68
CA MET A 1022 -17.77 22.82 15.05
C MET A 1022 -19.28 23.11 15.12
N SER A 1023 -19.84 23.78 14.10
CA SER A 1023 -21.29 24.02 14.02
C SER A 1023 -22.09 22.74 13.76
N ARG A 1024 -21.56 21.81 12.94
CA ARG A 1024 -22.16 20.50 12.67
C ARG A 1024 -22.05 19.56 13.88
N PHE A 1025 -20.89 19.57 14.56
CA PHE A 1025 -20.67 18.78 15.78
C PHE A 1025 -21.63 19.19 16.90
N LYS A 1026 -21.81 20.51 17.13
CA LYS A 1026 -22.73 21.02 18.15
C LYS A 1026 -24.20 20.67 17.86
N ALA A 1027 -24.61 20.71 16.60
CA ALA A 1027 -25.95 20.30 16.18
C ALA A 1027 -26.20 18.80 16.36
N ALA A 1028 -25.19 17.96 16.04
CA ALA A 1028 -25.24 16.52 16.28
C ALA A 1028 -25.33 16.19 17.78
N GLN A 1029 -24.60 16.93 18.62
CA GLN A 1029 -24.60 16.79 20.07
C GLN A 1029 -25.96 17.15 20.70
N GLU A 1030 -26.61 18.24 20.27
CA GLU A 1030 -27.95 18.62 20.76
C GLU A 1030 -29.03 17.59 20.42
N ASN A 1031 -28.94 16.97 19.24
CA ASN A 1031 -29.85 15.89 18.84
C ASN A 1031 -29.61 14.61 19.66
N LEU A 1032 -28.36 14.30 19.97
CA LEU A 1032 -27.98 13.16 20.79
C LEU A 1032 -28.41 13.33 22.26
N ASN A 1033 -28.34 14.54 22.81
CA ASN A 1033 -28.80 14.83 24.18
C ASN A 1033 -30.32 14.69 24.34
N LYS A 1034 -31.11 15.17 23.36
CA LYS A 1034 -32.58 14.98 23.33
C LYS A 1034 -32.95 13.50 23.26
N LEU A 1035 -32.16 12.71 22.53
CA LEU A 1035 -32.34 11.27 22.41
C LEU A 1035 -32.05 10.54 23.73
N VAL A 1036 -30.97 10.90 24.42
CA VAL A 1036 -30.62 10.35 25.73
C VAL A 1036 -31.70 10.66 26.77
N GLU A 1037 -32.24 11.89 26.77
CA GLU A 1037 -33.37 12.28 27.64
C GLU A 1037 -34.63 11.46 27.36
N PHE A 1038 -34.97 11.25 26.08
CA PHE A 1038 -36.11 10.42 25.68
C PHE A 1038 -35.94 8.96 26.15
N LEU A 1039 -34.78 8.34 25.93
CA LEU A 1039 -34.51 6.96 26.35
C LEU A 1039 -34.48 6.77 27.87
N LEU A 1040 -34.06 7.78 28.62
CA LEU A 1040 -34.09 7.77 30.09
C LEU A 1040 -35.51 7.92 30.67
N SER A 1041 -36.46 8.47 29.88
CA SER A 1041 -37.87 8.60 30.24
C SER A 1041 -38.69 7.32 30.05
N VAL A 1042 -38.16 6.32 29.33
CA VAL A 1042 -38.81 5.02 29.13
C VAL A 1042 -38.66 4.16 30.39
N GLU A 1043 -39.74 4.04 31.15
CA GLU A 1043 -39.78 3.49 32.50
C GLU A 1043 -39.34 2.00 32.59
N GLN A 1044 -39.40 1.25 31.49
CA GLN A 1044 -39.09 -0.20 31.41
C GLN A 1044 -37.65 -0.60 31.02
N SER A 1045 -36.70 0.34 30.89
CA SER A 1045 -35.32 -0.03 30.53
C SER A 1045 -34.49 -0.57 31.72
N GLU A 1046 -33.77 -1.68 31.52
CA GLU A 1046 -32.89 -2.34 32.50
C GLU A 1046 -31.78 -1.40 33.04
N SER A 1047 -31.38 -1.62 34.30
CA SER A 1047 -30.41 -0.79 35.05
C SER A 1047 -29.03 -0.67 34.38
N VAL A 1048 -28.63 -1.68 33.60
CA VAL A 1048 -27.35 -1.71 32.87
C VAL A 1048 -27.35 -0.74 31.69
N THR A 1049 -28.44 -0.66 30.92
CA THR A 1049 -28.55 0.28 29.79
C THR A 1049 -28.59 1.73 30.27
N ARG A 1050 -29.25 2.01 31.41
CA ARG A 1050 -29.21 3.35 32.02
C ARG A 1050 -27.83 3.74 32.54
N SER A 1051 -27.08 2.77 33.06
CA SER A 1051 -25.68 2.97 33.51
C SER A 1051 -24.78 3.36 32.33
N GLN A 1052 -24.85 2.62 31.22
CA GLN A 1052 -24.07 2.89 30.01
C GLN A 1052 -24.43 4.25 29.36
N LEU A 1053 -25.71 4.60 29.30
CA LEU A 1053 -26.18 5.92 28.82
C LEU A 1053 -25.68 7.08 29.71
N LYS A 1054 -25.62 6.88 31.03
CA LYS A 1054 -25.04 7.87 31.96
C LYS A 1054 -23.55 8.05 31.74
N THR A 1055 -22.82 6.94 31.56
CA THR A 1055 -21.38 6.97 31.28
C THR A 1055 -21.10 7.67 29.95
N PHE A 1056 -21.85 7.35 28.90
CA PHE A 1056 -21.71 7.97 27.58
C PHE A 1056 -21.96 9.49 27.59
N ASN A 1057 -23.01 9.93 28.31
CA ASN A 1057 -23.29 11.36 28.48
C ASN A 1057 -22.15 12.08 29.26
N GLN A 1058 -21.56 11.42 30.25
CA GLN A 1058 -20.39 11.93 30.97
C GLN A 1058 -19.15 12.04 30.07
N THR A 1059 -18.93 11.08 29.16
CA THR A 1059 -17.83 11.15 28.17
C THR A 1059 -18.05 12.27 27.17
N LEU A 1060 -19.28 12.47 26.70
CA LEU A 1060 -19.64 13.54 25.77
C LEU A 1060 -19.40 14.93 26.37
N THR A 1061 -19.78 15.10 27.65
CA THR A 1061 -19.53 16.33 28.41
C THR A 1061 -18.03 16.56 28.66
N SER A 1062 -17.25 15.50 28.88
CA SER A 1062 -15.79 15.57 29.05
C SER A 1062 -15.05 15.94 27.75
N VAL A 1063 -15.58 15.56 26.59
CA VAL A 1063 -15.02 15.93 25.28
C VAL A 1063 -15.32 17.40 24.97
N GLU A 1064 -16.52 17.88 25.33
CA GLU A 1064 -16.91 19.29 25.19
C GLU A 1064 -16.02 20.22 26.04
N ASP A 1065 -15.74 19.85 27.29
CA ASP A 1065 -14.83 20.60 28.18
C ASP A 1065 -13.39 20.63 27.68
N ARG A 1066 -12.91 19.55 27.05
CA ARG A 1066 -11.53 19.46 26.50
C ARG A 1066 -11.41 20.13 25.12
N MET A 1067 -12.48 20.25 24.35
CA MET A 1067 -12.52 21.04 23.12
C MET A 1067 -12.63 22.54 23.38
N ALA A 1068 -13.22 22.97 24.51
CA ALA A 1068 -13.23 24.37 24.92
C ALA A 1068 -11.80 24.92 25.18
N THR A 1069 -10.85 24.07 25.55
CA THR A 1069 -9.42 24.40 25.74
C THR A 1069 -8.62 24.57 24.43
N VAL A 1070 -9.10 24.05 23.30
CA VAL A 1070 -8.43 24.09 21.98
C VAL A 1070 -8.48 25.49 21.33
N ARG A 1071 -9.24 26.43 21.90
CA ARG A 1071 -9.35 27.81 21.37
C ARG A 1071 -8.07 28.66 21.53
N THR A 1072 -6.98 28.13 22.11
CA THR A 1072 -5.83 28.96 22.49
C THR A 1072 -4.39 28.54 22.17
N ASN A 1073 -4.02 27.39 21.55
CA ASN A 1073 -2.65 27.23 20.99
C ASN A 1073 -2.36 25.94 20.17
N THR A 1074 -1.65 26.11 19.04
CA THR A 1074 -0.76 25.21 18.26
C THR A 1074 -1.22 23.82 17.75
N SER A 1075 -0.81 23.53 16.51
CA SER A 1075 -1.15 22.42 15.59
C SER A 1075 -0.90 20.97 16.02
N VAL A 1076 -0.46 20.71 17.26
CA VAL A 1076 -0.06 19.37 17.74
C VAL A 1076 -1.23 18.60 18.35
N GLU A 1077 -2.34 19.24 18.71
CA GLU A 1077 -3.53 18.56 19.25
C GLU A 1077 -4.54 18.09 18.17
N ILE A 1078 -4.33 18.45 16.89
CA ILE A 1078 -5.27 18.11 15.80
C ILE A 1078 -5.24 16.60 15.49
N GLU A 1079 -4.07 15.95 15.50
CA GLU A 1079 -3.96 14.49 15.31
C GLU A 1079 -4.50 13.69 16.50
N MET A 1080 -4.41 14.22 17.73
CA MET A 1080 -4.94 13.58 18.93
C MET A 1080 -6.46 13.68 19.00
N VAL A 1081 -7.03 14.82 18.56
CA VAL A 1081 -8.49 14.99 18.40
C VAL A 1081 -9.03 14.14 17.25
N LEU A 1082 -8.25 13.92 16.18
CA LEU A 1082 -8.60 12.99 15.09
C LEU A 1082 -8.67 11.54 15.59
N SER A 1083 -7.69 11.09 16.39
CA SER A 1083 -7.69 9.76 17.02
C SER A 1083 -8.85 9.57 18.01
N ASP A 1084 -9.17 10.58 18.83
CA ASP A 1084 -10.31 10.53 19.75
C ASP A 1084 -11.66 10.59 19.02
N SER A 1085 -11.73 11.28 17.87
CA SER A 1085 -12.93 11.31 17.02
C SER A 1085 -13.22 9.98 16.34
N GLU A 1086 -12.19 9.17 16.06
CA GLU A 1086 -12.33 7.77 15.63
C GLU A 1086 -12.92 6.88 16.74
N GLY A 1087 -12.51 7.10 18.00
CA GLY A 1087 -13.10 6.42 19.15
C GLY A 1087 -14.57 6.78 19.41
N VAL A 1088 -14.94 8.05 19.20
CA VAL A 1088 -16.35 8.49 19.25
C VAL A 1088 -17.15 7.91 18.08
N LEU A 1089 -16.57 7.82 16.89
CA LEU A 1089 -17.20 7.21 15.71
C LEU A 1089 -17.45 5.71 15.93
N GLN A 1090 -16.46 4.98 16.46
CA GLN A 1090 -16.60 3.56 16.84
C GLN A 1090 -17.66 3.35 17.92
N THR A 1091 -17.71 4.21 18.94
CA THR A 1091 -18.72 4.14 20.01
C THR A 1091 -20.12 4.45 19.47
N ALA A 1092 -20.24 5.43 18.56
CA ALA A 1092 -21.50 5.76 17.88
C ALA A 1092 -21.97 4.64 16.93
N GLN A 1093 -21.05 3.95 16.24
CA GLN A 1093 -21.34 2.78 15.43
C GLN A 1093 -21.76 1.56 16.27
N GLN A 1094 -21.17 1.37 17.46
CA GLN A 1094 -21.64 0.37 18.42
C GLN A 1094 -23.06 0.68 18.93
N LEU A 1095 -23.33 1.93 19.33
CA LEU A 1095 -24.68 2.35 19.74
C LEU A 1095 -25.71 2.22 18.60
N LYS A 1096 -25.32 2.53 17.36
CA LYS A 1096 -26.13 2.29 16.16
C LYS A 1096 -26.51 0.81 16.04
N ASN A 1097 -25.54 -0.10 16.15
CA ASN A 1097 -25.79 -1.53 16.06
C ASN A 1097 -26.67 -2.04 17.22
N GLU A 1098 -26.52 -1.48 18.42
CA GLU A 1098 -27.29 -1.88 19.60
C GLU A 1098 -28.74 -1.35 19.55
N VAL A 1099 -28.95 -0.14 19.02
CA VAL A 1099 -30.29 0.40 18.70
C VAL A 1099 -30.91 -0.41 17.57
N GLN A 1100 -30.20 -0.68 16.47
CA GLN A 1100 -30.71 -1.52 15.38
C GLN A 1100 -31.12 -2.90 15.87
N ASN A 1101 -30.31 -3.55 16.71
CA ASN A 1101 -30.63 -4.86 17.30
C ASN A 1101 -31.82 -4.81 18.27
N LYS A 1102 -32.00 -3.74 19.05
CA LYS A 1102 -33.17 -3.59 19.94
C LYS A 1102 -34.45 -3.21 19.19
N THR A 1103 -34.34 -2.42 18.12
CA THR A 1103 -35.44 -2.13 17.20
C THR A 1103 -35.86 -3.42 16.50
N LEU A 1104 -34.92 -4.21 15.96
CA LEU A 1104 -35.15 -5.54 15.40
C LEU A 1104 -35.75 -6.53 16.41
N SER A 1105 -35.26 -6.55 17.66
CA SER A 1105 -35.82 -7.38 18.73
C SER A 1105 -37.23 -6.95 19.15
N SER A 1106 -37.60 -5.68 18.96
CA SER A 1106 -38.96 -5.18 19.22
C SER A 1106 -39.88 -5.48 18.04
N TYR A 1107 -39.37 -5.39 16.80
CA TYR A 1107 -40.03 -5.85 15.58
C TYR A 1107 -40.28 -7.37 15.54
N SER A 1108 -39.42 -8.19 16.17
CA SER A 1108 -39.58 -9.65 16.21
C SER A 1108 -40.51 -10.14 17.33
N LYS A 1109 -40.85 -9.27 18.28
CA LYS A 1109 -41.74 -9.56 19.42
C LYS A 1109 -43.18 -9.08 19.20
N LEU A 1110 -43.37 -8.13 18.27
CA LEU A 1110 -44.65 -7.66 17.74
C LEU A 1110 -44.99 -8.45 16.48
#